data_AF-A0A504Y9P3-F1
#
_entry.id   AF-A0A504Y9P3-F1
#
_cell.length_a   1.000
_cell.length_b   1.000
_cell.length_c   1.000
_cell.angle_alpha   90.00
_cell.angle_beta   90.00
_cell.angle_gamma   90.00
#
_symmetry.space_group_name_H-M   'P 1'
#
loop_
_entity.id
_entity.type
_entity.pdbx_description
1 polymer ?
#
loop_
_entity_poly.entity_id
_entity_poly.type
_entity_poly.pdbx_seq_one_letter_code
_entity_poly.pdbx_strand_id
1 'polypeptide(L)'
;MAPNDRDHSNVIRISPYHYVHVLNLNTNVTRLVLGPRTFVCMQDEKVVVGPEKMISLAPTQFCVIANPVVKGASGEPMLDPSGQVKLKLGDKVYRFHEDPFPLYPGEMLEGRIETLPVVAPNTALRLRALLDFTDTDGQERIVGEEWLFEGPATFYPRKEIEILKTEQAIVIEINTALCIRATKDCTDRSGKQRVFGEMWLIRTPGIYLPGAYESLVETRTAFNITDKVALHVKAIEAHVDEFGRNHRRGDEWLITSEDTDSYICSVHEEIVGPVEITVLNSHQYCIILNPVDDRGVPQLGGKKLVQGEKSFFLKPGETLRNGVEDSFVLQHDEGLILRAEERFMDEVLVEMPAKADSDEPAFKKQCIVRRPGDQWMIRGPIEYVPPIQVEVIQRRKAIPLDRNEGIYVRNTRTGSVRAVIGEAYMLNQEEELWTKRLPQDVVQMLSENRDPLGDRGLYATKHIPTATEESLDLTKVVTFQVPHNAAVQIYDYRDKRARVEFGPTLVMLGPEEQFTKLSLSGGKPKRPNMIKSLCLLLGPDFCTDVVVVETADHARLSLQLSYNWKFEVPDTCSQDEAAKLFAVPDFVGDVCKAIASRVRGTVAAVKFDDFHKNSARIIRSSVFGLDENNKVRDRFVFSQNNLHITSIDVQSVEPVDQRTRDALQKSVQLAIEITTNSQEAAARHEAERLEQEARGRLERQKIEDEAAAEEVRRTLLETRVQLAALESTGQATAEAQSRAEAARIEGQSAVELARLRAEASEIETDAELERLRKAREAELEFMRQKDLLKVTQLNEEMKVDVARFTSMVSAIGPDNLRQIAKAVPENNLRMLSALGLQSTLITDGTTPVNLLSTAHGLIGQLARPASDTGRELVVRHGDTKTSVDEDEAA
;
A
#
# COMPACT_ATOMS: atom_id res chain seq x y z
N MET A 1 -54.32 9.96 107.81
CA MET A 1 -54.22 8.84 108.76
C MET A 1 -54.68 9.34 110.12
N ALA A 2 -55.80 8.83 110.61
CA ALA A 2 -56.34 9.16 111.93
C ALA A 2 -55.33 8.72 113.02
N PRO A 3 -55.03 9.55 114.03
CA PRO A 3 -54.34 9.05 115.20
C PRO A 3 -55.37 8.45 116.17
N ASN A 4 -55.10 7.21 116.55
CA ASN A 4 -55.76 6.45 117.58
C ASN A 4 -56.02 7.27 118.85
N ASP A 5 -57.23 7.11 119.39
CA ASP A 5 -57.50 7.14 120.83
C ASP A 5 -56.40 6.37 121.56
N ARG A 6 -55.51 7.09 122.25
CA ARG A 6 -54.57 6.54 123.23
C ARG A 6 -54.57 7.46 124.44
N ASP A 7 -55.05 6.88 125.53
CA ASP A 7 -54.83 7.23 126.92
C ASP A 7 -55.12 8.69 127.32
N HIS A 8 -56.31 8.89 127.89
CA HIS A 8 -56.51 9.83 128.99
C HIS A 8 -55.69 9.39 130.22
N SER A 9 -54.37 9.27 130.08
CA SER A 9 -53.47 9.28 131.21
C SER A 9 -53.49 10.71 131.73
N ASN A 10 -54.07 10.94 132.91
CA ASN A 10 -53.96 12.22 133.61
C ASN A 10 -52.50 12.64 133.86
N VAL A 11 -51.51 11.81 133.52
CA VAL A 11 -50.09 12.00 133.75
C VAL A 11 -49.30 11.76 132.46
N ILE A 12 -48.69 12.81 131.90
CA ILE A 12 -47.85 12.77 130.71
C ILE A 12 -46.40 12.98 131.14
N ARG A 13 -45.53 12.00 130.86
CA ARG A 13 -44.09 12.12 131.12
C ARG A 13 -43.42 12.83 129.95
N ILE A 14 -43.01 14.08 130.17
CA ILE A 14 -42.30 14.86 129.17
C ILE A 14 -40.80 14.64 129.39
N SER A 15 -40.18 13.90 128.47
CA SER A 15 -38.73 13.63 128.47
C SER A 15 -37.90 14.92 128.31
N PRO A 16 -36.60 14.91 128.69
CA PRO A 16 -35.69 16.02 128.35
C PRO A 16 -35.76 16.35 126.86
N TYR A 17 -35.67 17.64 126.52
CA TYR A 17 -35.77 18.16 125.15
C TYR A 17 -37.04 17.77 124.39
N HIS A 18 -38.14 17.53 125.10
CA HIS A 18 -39.47 17.37 124.52
C HIS A 18 -40.41 18.46 125.06
N TYR A 19 -41.44 18.79 124.31
CA TYR A 19 -42.47 19.74 124.71
C TYR A 19 -43.88 19.24 124.38
N VAL A 20 -44.87 19.79 125.08
CA VAL A 20 -46.30 19.62 124.79
C VAL A 20 -46.99 20.97 124.78
N HIS A 21 -48.05 21.11 123.99
CA HIS A 21 -48.98 22.23 124.02
C HIS A 21 -50.23 21.83 124.77
N VAL A 22 -50.61 22.62 125.77
CA VAL A 22 -51.78 22.36 126.62
C VAL A 22 -52.75 23.53 126.47
N LEU A 23 -53.96 23.24 126.00
CA LEU A 23 -55.08 24.16 125.90
C LEU A 23 -55.88 24.12 127.20
N ASN A 24 -56.02 25.25 127.87
CA ASN A 24 -56.99 25.38 128.96
C ASN A 24 -58.38 25.67 128.37
N LEU A 25 -59.37 24.84 128.69
CA LEU A 25 -60.73 24.88 128.14
C LEU A 25 -61.58 26.03 128.70
N ASN A 26 -61.22 26.57 129.88
CA ASN A 26 -61.92 27.71 130.49
C ASN A 26 -61.49 29.04 129.86
N THR A 27 -60.20 29.18 129.56
CA THR A 27 -59.62 30.42 129.00
C THR A 27 -59.38 30.37 127.49
N ASN A 28 -59.49 29.20 126.87
CA ASN A 28 -59.10 28.91 125.48
C ASN A 28 -57.64 29.27 125.15
N VAL A 29 -56.78 29.32 126.16
CA VAL A 29 -55.36 29.67 126.00
C VAL A 29 -54.54 28.39 125.85
N THR A 30 -53.82 28.28 124.74
CA THR A 30 -52.82 27.22 124.54
C THR A 30 -51.47 27.70 125.06
N ARG A 31 -50.89 26.97 126.02
CA ARG A 31 -49.58 27.25 126.57
C ARG A 31 -48.59 26.10 126.33
N LEU A 32 -47.31 26.44 126.34
CA LEU A 32 -46.21 25.52 126.12
C LEU A 32 -45.70 24.93 127.46
N VAL A 33 -45.48 23.63 127.48
CA VAL A 33 -44.98 22.90 128.66
C VAL A 33 -43.72 22.10 128.23
N LEU A 34 -42.56 22.50 128.75
CA LEU A 34 -41.23 21.93 128.47
C LEU A 34 -40.84 20.80 129.44
N GLY A 35 -40.22 19.73 128.96
CA GLY A 35 -39.59 18.71 129.83
C GLY A 35 -38.24 19.18 130.42
N PRO A 36 -37.66 18.44 131.40
CA PRO A 36 -38.16 17.19 131.97
C PRO A 36 -39.17 17.45 133.09
N ARG A 37 -40.43 17.12 132.86
CA ARG A 37 -41.47 17.16 133.90
C ARG A 37 -42.50 16.08 133.65
N THR A 38 -42.98 15.48 134.72
CA THR A 38 -44.19 14.66 134.67
C THR A 38 -45.37 15.62 134.83
N PHE A 39 -46.01 15.97 133.72
CA PHE A 39 -47.12 16.92 133.70
C PHE A 39 -48.43 16.19 134.00
N VAL A 40 -49.18 16.68 134.98
CA VAL A 40 -50.50 16.15 135.32
C VAL A 40 -51.55 17.06 134.71
N CYS A 41 -52.40 16.51 133.83
CA CYS A 41 -53.44 17.26 133.14
C CYS A 41 -54.64 17.46 134.07
N MET A 42 -55.02 18.71 134.32
CA MET A 42 -56.20 19.06 135.13
C MET A 42 -57.50 18.87 134.31
N GLN A 43 -58.66 18.82 134.97
CA GLN A 43 -59.96 18.60 134.31
C GLN A 43 -60.32 19.67 133.28
N ASP A 44 -59.81 20.90 133.47
CA ASP A 44 -59.99 22.04 132.58
C ASP A 44 -58.89 22.19 131.52
N GLU A 45 -58.04 21.18 131.33
CA GLU A 45 -56.89 21.22 130.42
C GLU A 45 -56.90 20.05 129.43
N LYS A 46 -56.50 20.33 128.20
CA LYS A 46 -56.40 19.35 127.10
C LYS A 46 -55.07 19.51 126.38
N VAL A 47 -54.33 18.42 126.22
CA VAL A 47 -53.11 18.43 125.40
C VAL A 47 -53.49 18.44 123.92
N VAL A 48 -52.97 19.41 123.18
CA VAL A 48 -53.22 19.62 121.75
C VAL A 48 -52.08 19.06 120.90
N VAL A 49 -50.84 19.25 121.36
CA VAL A 49 -49.62 18.81 120.66
C VAL A 49 -48.68 18.16 121.66
N GLY A 50 -48.03 17.06 121.26
CA GLY A 50 -46.93 16.45 121.99
C GLY A 50 -47.25 15.22 122.85
N PRO A 51 -46.21 14.53 123.38
CA PRO A 51 -44.82 14.99 123.49
C PRO A 51 -44.00 14.91 122.18
N GLU A 52 -43.61 16.08 121.65
CA GLU A 52 -42.75 16.22 120.47
C GLU A 52 -41.32 16.58 120.86
N LYS A 53 -40.35 16.21 120.02
CA LYS A 53 -38.94 16.57 120.21
C LYS A 53 -38.72 18.04 119.88
N MET A 54 -37.93 18.73 120.70
CA MET A 54 -37.40 20.05 120.37
C MET A 54 -36.53 19.97 119.11
N ILE A 55 -36.51 21.04 118.33
CA ILE A 55 -35.68 21.16 117.15
C ILE A 55 -34.25 21.39 117.62
N SER A 56 -33.33 20.53 117.19
CA SER A 56 -31.90 20.67 117.43
C SER A 56 -31.20 20.81 116.08
N LEU A 57 -30.47 21.90 115.93
CA LEU A 57 -29.74 22.24 114.69
C LEU A 57 -28.26 21.97 114.91
N ALA A 58 -27.57 21.33 113.96
CA ALA A 58 -26.11 21.27 113.97
C ALA A 58 -25.49 22.65 113.62
N PRO A 59 -24.20 22.91 113.94
CA PRO A 59 -23.53 24.18 113.62
C PRO A 59 -23.59 24.62 112.15
N THR A 60 -23.70 23.67 111.22
CA THR A 60 -23.78 23.91 109.77
C THR A 60 -25.20 23.87 109.23
N GLN A 61 -26.22 23.84 110.09
CA GLN A 61 -27.61 23.69 109.72
C GLN A 61 -28.45 24.90 110.17
N PHE A 62 -29.52 25.16 109.43
CA PHE A 62 -30.52 26.15 109.75
C PHE A 62 -31.92 25.60 109.46
N CYS A 63 -32.94 26.25 110.02
CA CYS A 63 -34.32 26.00 109.64
C CYS A 63 -35.11 27.31 109.60
N VAL A 64 -36.20 27.30 108.83
CA VAL A 64 -37.11 28.44 108.72
C VAL A 64 -38.35 28.18 109.55
N ILE A 65 -38.72 29.14 110.40
CA ILE A 65 -39.93 29.08 111.21
C ILE A 65 -40.90 30.13 110.67
N ALA A 66 -42.07 29.67 110.26
CA ALA A 66 -43.19 30.52 109.89
C ALA A 66 -44.00 30.92 111.13
N ASN A 67 -44.51 32.15 111.11
CA ASN A 67 -45.29 32.76 112.20
C ASN A 67 -44.53 32.80 113.54
N PRO A 68 -43.31 33.37 113.59
CA PRO A 68 -42.46 33.34 114.77
C PRO A 68 -43.09 34.12 115.94
N VAL A 69 -42.77 33.71 117.16
CA VAL A 69 -43.19 34.42 118.37
C VAL A 69 -42.56 35.81 118.49
N VAL A 70 -43.32 36.77 118.99
CA VAL A 70 -42.80 38.09 119.39
C VAL A 70 -42.07 37.94 120.72
N LYS A 71 -40.75 38.14 120.74
CA LYS A 71 -39.93 38.13 121.95
C LYS A 71 -39.77 39.55 122.52
N GLY A 72 -39.80 39.70 123.84
CA GLY A 72 -39.46 40.94 124.55
C GLY A 72 -37.95 41.17 124.64
N ALA A 73 -37.52 42.29 125.24
CA ALA A 73 -36.10 42.65 125.37
C ALA A 73 -35.27 41.62 126.19
N SER A 74 -35.92 40.81 127.02
CA SER A 74 -35.33 39.71 127.80
C SER A 74 -35.30 38.36 127.07
N GLY A 75 -35.78 38.28 125.82
CA GLY A 75 -35.86 37.04 125.04
C GLY A 75 -37.07 36.14 125.36
N GLU A 76 -37.93 36.54 126.29
CA GLU A 76 -39.16 35.83 126.66
C GLU A 76 -40.30 36.12 125.67
N PRO A 77 -41.19 35.14 125.40
CA PRO A 77 -42.33 35.32 124.51
C PRO A 77 -43.34 36.31 125.11
N MET A 78 -43.74 37.32 124.34
CA MET A 78 -44.76 38.28 124.73
C MET A 78 -46.14 37.62 124.72
N LEU A 79 -46.86 37.76 125.83
CA LEU A 79 -48.22 37.26 125.97
C LEU A 79 -49.22 38.36 125.66
N ASP A 80 -50.29 38.02 124.94
CA ASP A 80 -51.46 38.86 124.75
C ASP A 80 -52.26 38.97 126.08
N PRO A 81 -53.23 39.90 126.21
CA PRO A 81 -53.99 40.10 127.45
C PRO A 81 -54.74 38.85 127.95
N SER A 82 -54.99 37.89 127.07
CA SER A 82 -55.58 36.58 127.39
C SER A 82 -54.57 35.56 127.93
N GLY A 83 -53.26 35.81 127.84
CA GLY A 83 -52.20 34.88 128.23
C GLY A 83 -51.70 33.97 127.11
N GLN A 84 -52.14 34.18 125.86
CA GLN A 84 -51.64 33.45 124.68
C GLN A 84 -50.38 34.12 124.11
N VAL A 85 -49.48 33.33 123.54
CA VAL A 85 -48.24 33.88 122.93
C VAL A 85 -48.57 34.64 121.64
N LYS A 86 -48.04 35.85 121.54
CA LYS A 86 -48.21 36.72 120.37
C LYS A 86 -47.30 36.27 119.22
N LEU A 87 -47.88 36.05 118.04
CA LEU A 87 -47.16 35.64 116.83
C LEU A 87 -47.08 36.77 115.80
N LYS A 88 -46.00 36.81 115.02
CA LYS A 88 -45.92 37.61 113.80
C LYS A 88 -46.49 36.82 112.62
N LEU A 89 -47.80 36.87 112.44
CA LEU A 89 -48.49 36.17 111.35
C LEU A 89 -47.96 36.62 109.98
N GLY A 90 -47.55 35.67 109.15
CA GLY A 90 -47.00 35.91 107.81
C GLY A 90 -45.52 36.28 107.76
N ASP A 91 -44.84 36.42 108.90
CA ASP A 91 -43.39 36.65 108.96
C ASP A 91 -42.64 35.31 109.05
N LYS A 92 -41.35 35.33 108.69
CA LYS A 92 -40.45 34.18 108.74
C LYS A 92 -39.21 34.52 109.56
N VAL A 93 -38.73 33.57 110.35
CA VAL A 93 -37.45 33.71 111.06
C VAL A 93 -36.57 32.51 110.74
N TYR A 94 -35.35 32.81 110.30
CA TYR A 94 -34.30 31.83 110.12
C TYR A 94 -33.64 31.59 111.48
N ARG A 95 -33.66 30.35 111.96
CA ARG A 95 -32.93 29.95 113.17
C ARG A 95 -31.70 29.15 112.79
N PHE A 96 -30.59 29.52 113.41
CA PHE A 96 -29.29 28.87 113.26
C PHE A 96 -28.98 28.04 114.51
N HIS A 97 -27.80 27.43 114.58
CA HIS A 97 -27.37 26.63 115.72
C HIS A 97 -27.55 27.35 117.06
N GLU A 98 -28.52 26.87 117.85
CA GLU A 98 -28.83 27.27 119.22
C GLU A 98 -29.20 26.04 120.04
N ASP A 99 -29.37 26.21 121.36
CA ASP A 99 -29.83 25.14 122.22
C ASP A 99 -31.18 24.59 121.74
N PRO A 100 -31.46 23.26 121.88
CA PRO A 100 -32.68 22.67 121.36
C PRO A 100 -33.93 23.42 121.83
N PHE A 101 -34.70 23.92 120.86
CA PHE A 101 -35.83 24.81 121.14
C PHE A 101 -37.17 24.15 120.77
N PRO A 102 -38.23 24.46 121.53
CA PRO A 102 -39.59 24.07 121.20
C PRO A 102 -40.20 25.01 120.16
N LEU A 103 -41.21 24.54 119.43
CA LEU A 103 -42.13 25.42 118.70
C LEU A 103 -43.23 25.89 119.63
N TYR A 104 -43.53 27.18 119.62
CA TYR A 104 -44.66 27.73 120.38
C TYR A 104 -45.98 27.45 119.66
N PRO A 105 -47.13 27.48 120.37
CA PRO A 105 -48.44 27.30 119.74
C PRO A 105 -48.67 28.27 118.58
N GLY A 106 -48.74 27.74 117.36
CA GLY A 106 -48.95 28.48 116.11
C GLY A 106 -47.68 28.80 115.30
N GLU A 107 -46.47 28.59 115.86
CA GLU A 107 -45.25 28.50 115.06
C GLU A 107 -45.26 27.21 114.23
N MET A 108 -44.80 27.28 112.99
CA MET A 108 -44.66 26.11 112.12
C MET A 108 -43.26 26.04 111.54
N LEU A 109 -42.67 24.85 111.52
CA LEU A 109 -41.44 24.59 110.78
C LEU A 109 -41.75 24.64 109.28
N GLU A 110 -41.20 25.62 108.59
CA GLU A 110 -41.36 25.78 107.16
C GLU A 110 -40.26 24.99 106.44
N GLY A 111 -40.61 23.87 105.82
CA GLY A 111 -39.68 23.00 105.11
C GLY A 111 -38.99 21.95 105.99
N ARG A 112 -37.73 21.63 105.67
CA ARG A 112 -36.87 20.69 106.42
C ARG A 112 -35.64 21.44 106.95
N ILE A 113 -34.89 20.81 107.85
CA ILE A 113 -33.59 21.33 108.29
C ILE A 113 -32.63 21.29 107.09
N GLU A 114 -32.04 22.43 106.74
CA GLU A 114 -31.14 22.61 105.60
C GLU A 114 -29.71 22.92 106.07
N THR A 115 -28.73 22.63 105.24
CA THR A 115 -27.32 22.99 105.49
C THR A 115 -27.02 24.37 104.96
N LEU A 116 -26.24 25.15 105.71
CA LEU A 116 -25.78 26.48 105.29
C LEU A 116 -25.01 26.40 103.96
N PRO A 117 -25.34 27.22 102.95
CA PRO A 117 -24.61 27.26 101.69
C PRO A 117 -23.15 27.68 101.91
N VAL A 118 -22.21 26.81 101.53
CA VAL A 118 -20.77 27.11 101.57
C VAL A 118 -20.34 27.57 100.17
N VAL A 119 -19.78 28.77 100.08
CA VAL A 119 -19.28 29.34 98.83
C VAL A 119 -17.79 29.04 98.73
N ALA A 120 -17.40 28.34 97.67
CA ALA A 120 -16.02 27.94 97.42
C ALA A 120 -15.16 29.15 96.95
N PRO A 121 -13.82 29.09 97.06
CA PRO A 121 -12.96 30.09 96.43
C PRO A 121 -13.22 30.13 94.91
N ASN A 122 -13.09 31.30 94.30
CA ASN A 122 -13.39 31.56 92.87
C ASN A 122 -14.86 31.36 92.48
N THR A 123 -15.76 31.32 93.45
CA THR A 123 -17.21 31.32 93.22
C THR A 123 -17.88 32.40 94.06
N ALA A 124 -19.02 32.89 93.61
CA ALA A 124 -19.84 33.82 94.36
C ALA A 124 -21.32 33.49 94.22
N LEU A 125 -22.09 33.77 95.27
CA LEU A 125 -23.55 33.74 95.18
C LEU A 125 -24.04 35.10 94.70
N ARG A 126 -24.81 35.12 93.61
CA ARG A 126 -25.55 36.30 93.19
C ARG A 126 -26.83 36.39 94.00
N LEU A 127 -26.91 37.42 94.82
CA LEU A 127 -28.00 37.70 95.75
C LEU A 127 -28.90 38.81 95.21
N ARG A 128 -30.17 38.78 95.58
CA ARG A 128 -31.16 39.81 95.28
C ARG A 128 -31.91 40.21 96.54
N ALA A 129 -32.07 41.51 96.79
CA ALA A 129 -32.90 42.02 97.87
C ALA A 129 -34.40 41.93 97.52
N LEU A 130 -35.20 41.32 98.38
CA LEU A 130 -36.66 41.25 98.26
C LEU A 130 -37.37 42.43 98.94
N LEU A 131 -36.74 43.00 99.97
CA LEU A 131 -37.24 44.08 100.82
C LEU A 131 -36.09 45.06 101.08
N ASP A 132 -36.40 46.31 101.44
CA ASP A 132 -35.38 47.28 101.88
C ASP A 132 -34.86 46.84 103.26
N PHE A 133 -33.54 46.66 103.39
CA PHE A 133 -32.92 46.28 104.65
C PHE A 133 -31.48 46.78 104.76
N THR A 134 -30.97 46.84 105.98
CA THR A 134 -29.56 47.14 106.25
C THR A 134 -28.79 45.83 106.41
N ASP A 135 -27.77 45.64 105.58
CA ASP A 135 -26.95 44.43 105.60
C ASP A 135 -26.01 44.35 106.82
N THR A 136 -25.34 43.22 107.05
CA THR A 136 -24.36 43.06 108.15
C THR A 136 -23.26 44.11 108.13
N ASP A 137 -22.90 44.57 106.95
CA ASP A 137 -21.81 45.51 106.73
C ASP A 137 -22.25 46.98 106.87
N GLY A 138 -23.50 47.21 107.29
CA GLY A 138 -24.08 48.54 107.46
C GLY A 138 -24.53 49.20 106.15
N GLN A 139 -24.48 48.48 105.02
CA GLN A 139 -24.93 48.98 103.73
C GLN A 139 -26.46 48.87 103.61
N GLU A 140 -27.12 49.97 103.23
CA GLU A 140 -28.55 49.96 102.92
C GLU A 140 -28.76 49.33 101.53
N ARG A 141 -29.55 48.26 101.48
CA ARG A 141 -29.93 47.56 100.26
C ARG A 141 -31.37 47.89 99.90
N ILE A 142 -31.59 48.21 98.63
CA ILE A 142 -32.91 48.55 98.10
C ILE A 142 -33.54 47.32 97.43
N VAL A 143 -34.87 47.21 97.47
CA VAL A 143 -35.62 46.16 96.75
C VAL A 143 -35.15 46.01 95.30
N GLY A 144 -34.81 44.78 94.91
CA GLY A 144 -34.38 44.42 93.56
C GLY A 144 -32.90 44.72 93.25
N GLU A 145 -32.15 45.25 94.21
CA GLU A 145 -30.70 45.36 94.11
C GLU A 145 -30.05 43.96 94.10
N GLU A 146 -29.07 43.77 93.22
CA GLU A 146 -28.31 42.54 93.10
C GLU A 146 -26.83 42.78 93.43
N TRP A 147 -26.24 41.87 94.19
CA TRP A 147 -24.81 41.90 94.55
C TRP A 147 -24.24 40.50 94.64
N LEU A 148 -22.92 40.40 94.79
CA LEU A 148 -22.22 39.14 94.93
C LEU A 148 -21.78 38.93 96.38
N PHE A 149 -21.96 37.71 96.87
CA PHE A 149 -21.33 37.22 98.08
C PHE A 149 -20.18 36.30 97.68
N GLU A 150 -18.96 36.83 97.74
CA GLU A 150 -17.73 36.18 97.28
C GLU A 150 -17.21 35.15 98.31
N GLY A 151 -16.80 33.97 97.84
CA GLY A 151 -16.16 32.94 98.68
C GLY A 151 -14.65 33.19 98.90
N PRO A 152 -14.01 32.48 99.86
CA PRO A 152 -14.56 31.38 100.65
C PRO A 152 -15.28 31.85 101.91
N ALA A 153 -16.60 31.68 101.97
CA ALA A 153 -17.42 32.07 103.11
C ALA A 153 -18.70 31.21 103.19
N THR A 154 -19.24 31.05 104.39
CA THR A 154 -20.55 30.42 104.60
C THR A 154 -21.63 31.50 104.57
N PHE A 155 -22.58 31.36 103.66
CA PHE A 155 -23.69 32.30 103.55
C PHE A 155 -24.77 31.95 104.59
N TYR A 156 -25.22 32.95 105.35
CA TYR A 156 -26.31 32.82 106.32
C TYR A 156 -27.59 33.36 105.70
N PRO A 157 -28.56 32.50 105.30
CA PRO A 157 -29.78 32.94 104.65
C PRO A 157 -30.61 33.89 105.52
N ARG A 158 -31.21 34.89 104.89
CA ARG A 158 -32.07 35.89 105.52
C ARG A 158 -33.40 35.94 104.78
N LYS A 159 -34.44 36.47 105.43
CA LYS A 159 -35.76 36.58 104.81
C LYS A 159 -35.83 37.67 103.73
N GLU A 160 -34.94 38.65 103.82
CA GLU A 160 -34.85 39.79 102.91
C GLU A 160 -34.05 39.48 101.64
N ILE A 161 -33.35 38.33 101.58
CA ILE A 161 -32.39 38.00 100.52
C ILE A 161 -32.82 36.73 99.79
N GLU A 162 -32.79 36.77 98.46
CA GLU A 162 -32.96 35.61 97.58
C GLU A 162 -31.65 35.26 96.88
N ILE A 163 -31.30 33.97 96.83
CA ILE A 163 -30.15 33.48 96.08
C ILE A 163 -30.60 33.21 94.64
N LEU A 164 -30.06 33.93 93.67
CA LEU A 164 -30.39 33.76 92.25
C LEU A 164 -29.61 32.62 91.61
N LYS A 165 -28.28 32.70 91.64
CA LYS A 165 -27.38 31.68 91.07
C LYS A 165 -25.98 31.75 91.68
N THR A 166 -25.21 30.69 91.49
CA THR A 166 -23.77 30.67 91.77
C THR A 166 -23.01 31.08 90.51
N GLU A 167 -22.24 32.16 90.59
CA GLU A 167 -21.32 32.61 89.55
C GLU A 167 -19.95 31.98 89.77
N GLN A 168 -19.30 31.55 88.70
CA GLN A 168 -17.95 31.01 88.71
C GLN A 168 -16.99 31.97 88.03
N ALA A 169 -15.77 32.07 88.55
CA ALA A 169 -14.75 32.86 87.92
C ALA A 169 -14.22 32.17 86.65
N ILE A 170 -13.90 32.98 85.65
CA ILE A 170 -13.42 32.56 84.33
C ILE A 170 -11.90 32.77 84.28
N VAL A 171 -11.18 31.79 83.75
CA VAL A 171 -9.74 31.88 83.56
C VAL A 171 -9.45 32.61 82.25
N ILE A 172 -8.64 33.66 82.34
CA ILE A 172 -8.12 34.43 81.20
C ILE A 172 -6.68 33.98 80.96
N GLU A 173 -6.46 33.31 79.83
CA GLU A 173 -5.14 32.89 79.38
C GLU A 173 -4.35 34.06 78.78
N ILE A 174 -3.03 33.90 78.64
CA ILE A 174 -2.19 34.86 77.92
C ILE A 174 -2.69 34.97 76.47
N ASN A 175 -2.67 36.18 75.90
CA ASN A 175 -3.21 36.46 74.56
C ASN A 175 -4.71 36.19 74.41
N THR A 176 -5.46 36.21 75.51
CA THR A 176 -6.92 36.18 75.49
C THR A 176 -7.51 37.34 76.29
N ALA A 177 -8.72 37.75 75.95
CA ALA A 177 -9.47 38.77 76.66
C ALA A 177 -10.95 38.41 76.76
N LEU A 178 -11.57 38.76 77.87
CA LEU A 178 -13.02 38.61 78.03
C LEU A 178 -13.73 39.87 77.56
N CYS A 179 -14.69 39.72 76.66
CA CYS A 179 -15.62 40.77 76.27
C CYS A 179 -16.83 40.73 77.20
N ILE A 180 -16.98 41.77 77.99
CA ILE A 180 -18.07 41.90 78.96
C ILE A 180 -19.03 42.99 78.51
N ARG A 181 -20.31 42.76 78.75
CA ARG A 181 -21.40 43.71 78.55
C ARG A 181 -22.07 44.06 79.87
N ALA A 182 -22.28 45.35 80.12
CA ALA A 182 -23.05 45.83 81.27
C ALA A 182 -24.55 45.54 81.09
N THR A 183 -25.16 44.85 82.05
CA THR A 183 -26.62 44.60 82.09
C THR A 183 -27.40 45.68 82.82
N LYS A 184 -26.72 46.54 83.57
CA LYS A 184 -27.23 47.76 84.23
C LYS A 184 -26.06 48.75 84.35
N ASP A 185 -26.37 50.01 84.62
CA ASP A 185 -25.35 51.00 84.97
C ASP A 185 -24.59 50.49 86.20
N CYS A 186 -23.29 50.27 86.06
CA CYS A 186 -22.47 49.66 87.09
C CYS A 186 -21.05 50.22 87.04
N THR A 187 -20.28 49.94 88.08
CA THR A 187 -18.85 50.23 88.10
C THR A 187 -18.11 48.93 87.89
N ASP A 188 -17.25 48.88 86.87
CA ASP A 188 -16.43 47.71 86.60
C ASP A 188 -15.37 47.50 87.67
N ARG A 189 -14.70 46.35 87.64
CA ARG A 189 -13.65 46.00 88.63
C ARG A 189 -12.40 46.89 88.54
N SER A 190 -12.23 47.65 87.45
CA SER A 190 -11.15 48.63 87.30
C SER A 190 -11.52 50.01 87.85
N GLY A 191 -12.75 50.19 88.35
CA GLY A 191 -13.25 51.44 88.92
C GLY A 191 -13.86 52.40 87.88
N LYS A 192 -14.04 51.96 86.62
CA LYS A 192 -14.64 52.77 85.56
C LYS A 192 -16.16 52.59 85.55
N GLN A 193 -16.88 53.69 85.46
CA GLN A 193 -18.35 53.68 85.31
C GLN A 193 -18.73 53.18 83.91
N ARG A 194 -19.69 52.26 83.86
CA ARG A 194 -20.20 51.63 82.65
C ARG A 194 -21.70 51.85 82.54
N VAL A 195 -22.15 52.20 81.35
CA VAL A 195 -23.58 52.41 81.07
C VAL A 195 -24.22 51.12 80.57
N PHE A 196 -25.53 51.00 80.72
CA PHE A 196 -26.31 49.86 80.24
C PHE A 196 -26.00 49.55 78.75
N GLY A 197 -25.64 48.30 78.48
CA GLY A 197 -25.32 47.81 77.14
C GLY A 197 -23.91 48.10 76.65
N GLU A 198 -23.11 48.90 77.38
CA GLU A 198 -21.70 49.14 77.05
C GLU A 198 -20.91 47.82 77.09
N MET A 199 -20.01 47.66 76.13
CA MET A 199 -19.12 46.50 76.03
C MET A 199 -17.66 46.94 76.20
N TRP A 200 -16.86 46.14 76.92
CA TRP A 200 -15.42 46.38 77.07
C TRP A 200 -14.65 45.07 77.23
N LEU A 201 -13.32 45.16 77.08
CA LEU A 201 -12.43 44.02 77.22
C LEU A 201 -11.68 44.04 78.55
N ILE A 202 -11.53 42.86 79.13
CA ILE A 202 -10.62 42.60 80.24
C ILE A 202 -9.49 41.74 79.73
N ARG A 203 -8.28 42.32 79.77
CA ARG A 203 -7.05 41.73 79.21
C ARG A 203 -6.11 41.18 80.28
N THR A 204 -6.38 41.45 81.55
CA THR A 204 -5.51 41.04 82.66
C THR A 204 -5.55 39.51 82.78
N PRO A 205 -4.43 38.79 82.51
CA PRO A 205 -4.40 37.34 82.61
C PRO A 205 -4.59 36.93 84.07
N GLY A 206 -5.34 35.85 84.29
CA GLY A 206 -5.69 35.38 85.63
C GLY A 206 -7.15 35.00 85.76
N ILE A 207 -7.65 34.97 86.99
CA ILE A 207 -9.00 34.53 87.30
C ILE A 207 -9.89 35.76 87.44
N TYR A 208 -10.89 35.89 86.58
CA TYR A 208 -11.84 36.99 86.59
C TYR A 208 -13.22 36.50 87.02
N LEU A 209 -13.74 37.05 88.12
CA LEU A 209 -15.09 36.79 88.58
C LEU A 209 -16.00 37.93 88.07
N PRO A 210 -16.97 37.65 87.18
CA PRO A 210 -17.90 38.66 86.69
C PRO A 210 -18.71 39.29 87.81
N GLY A 211 -18.84 40.62 87.80
CA GLY A 211 -19.71 41.37 88.70
C GLY A 211 -21.20 41.05 88.54
N ALA A 212 -22.03 41.47 89.49
CA ALA A 212 -23.48 41.19 89.46
C ALA A 212 -24.17 41.70 88.18
N TYR A 213 -23.70 42.81 87.61
CA TYR A 213 -24.24 43.42 86.39
C TYR A 213 -23.34 43.25 85.17
N GLU A 214 -22.38 42.34 85.24
CA GLU A 214 -21.47 42.02 84.14
C GLU A 214 -21.89 40.71 83.48
N SER A 215 -22.12 40.74 82.18
CA SER A 215 -22.40 39.54 81.39
C SER A 215 -21.23 39.28 80.46
N LEU A 216 -20.64 38.09 80.54
CA LEU A 216 -19.72 37.62 79.52
C LEU A 216 -20.48 37.51 78.18
N VAL A 217 -19.94 38.12 77.12
CA VAL A 217 -20.44 38.00 75.74
C VAL A 217 -19.61 36.97 74.99
N GLU A 218 -18.29 37.17 74.96
CA GLU A 218 -17.36 36.32 74.21
C GLU A 218 -15.95 36.37 74.80
N THR A 219 -15.13 35.37 74.48
CA THR A 219 -13.70 35.38 74.75
C THR A 219 -12.98 35.63 73.43
N ARG A 220 -12.14 36.67 73.37
CA ARG A 220 -11.36 37.04 72.19
C ARG A 220 -9.93 36.54 72.33
N THR A 221 -9.41 35.95 71.27
CA THR A 221 -8.00 35.55 71.16
C THR A 221 -7.21 36.61 70.39
N ALA A 222 -5.94 36.78 70.71
CA ALA A 222 -5.06 37.66 69.96
C ALA A 222 -4.76 37.06 68.57
N PHE A 223 -4.69 37.93 67.57
CA PHE A 223 -4.18 37.60 66.26
C PHE A 223 -2.66 37.78 66.25
N ASN A 224 -1.92 36.76 65.78
CA ASN A 224 -0.46 36.83 65.70
C ASN A 224 -0.04 37.58 64.44
N ILE A 225 0.68 38.68 64.63
CA ILE A 225 1.21 39.52 63.57
C ILE A 225 2.66 39.12 63.31
N THR A 226 3.06 39.11 62.05
CA THR A 226 4.44 38.74 61.65
C THR A 226 4.93 39.73 60.60
N ASP A 227 6.23 39.72 60.31
CA ASP A 227 6.81 40.55 59.23
C ASP A 227 6.19 40.27 57.86
N LYS A 228 5.48 39.14 57.70
CA LYS A 228 4.81 38.76 56.46
C LYS A 228 3.31 39.04 56.44
N VAL A 229 2.71 39.27 57.60
CA VAL A 229 1.25 39.38 57.75
C VAL A 229 0.93 40.56 58.66
N ALA A 230 0.34 41.58 58.07
CA ALA A 230 -0.28 42.69 58.80
C ALA A 230 -1.77 42.41 59.04
N LEU A 231 -2.36 43.06 60.04
CA LEU A 231 -3.78 42.94 60.34
C LEU A 231 -4.53 44.19 59.87
N HIS A 232 -5.53 44.03 59.01
CA HIS A 232 -6.40 45.12 58.56
C HIS A 232 -7.60 45.27 59.51
N VAL A 233 -7.67 46.44 60.13
CA VAL A 233 -8.66 46.80 61.14
C VAL A 233 -9.48 48.00 60.67
N LYS A 234 -10.76 48.01 61.06
CA LYS A 234 -11.72 49.06 60.76
C LYS A 234 -12.37 49.55 62.05
N ALA A 235 -12.48 50.87 62.22
CA ALA A 235 -13.19 51.45 63.36
C ALA A 235 -14.72 51.44 63.15
N ILE A 236 -15.45 50.79 64.06
CA ILE A 236 -16.92 50.81 64.11
C ILE A 236 -17.41 52.13 64.70
N GLU A 237 -16.69 52.63 65.71
CA GLU A 237 -16.99 53.87 66.43
C GLU A 237 -15.73 54.72 66.58
N ALA A 238 -15.91 56.02 66.80
CA ALA A 238 -14.77 56.91 67.04
C ALA A 238 -14.16 56.60 68.42
N HIS A 239 -12.88 56.21 68.43
CA HIS A 239 -12.18 55.84 69.65
C HIS A 239 -10.67 56.08 69.50
N VAL A 240 -9.96 55.89 70.60
CA VAL A 240 -8.50 55.91 70.65
C VAL A 240 -8.02 54.46 70.76
N ASP A 241 -7.15 54.04 69.86
CA ASP A 241 -6.60 52.68 69.88
C ASP A 241 -5.60 52.47 71.03
N GLU A 242 -5.11 51.25 71.18
CA GLU A 242 -4.10 50.88 72.19
C GLU A 242 -2.76 51.61 72.00
N PHE A 243 -2.47 52.09 70.79
CA PHE A 243 -1.25 52.81 70.44
C PHE A 243 -1.39 54.34 70.60
N GLY A 244 -2.55 54.83 71.04
CA GLY A 244 -2.81 56.25 71.26
C GLY A 244 -3.20 57.05 70.01
N ARG A 245 -3.56 56.38 68.91
CA ARG A 245 -4.00 57.00 67.65
C ARG A 245 -5.53 57.18 67.67
N ASN A 246 -5.99 58.31 67.14
CA ASN A 246 -7.41 58.64 67.07
C ASN A 246 -8.01 58.12 65.76
N HIS A 247 -9.04 57.29 65.85
CA HIS A 247 -9.78 56.76 64.70
C HIS A 247 -11.21 57.28 64.71
N ARG A 248 -11.70 57.70 63.54
CA ARG A 248 -13.11 58.04 63.33
C ARG A 248 -13.85 56.81 62.82
N ARG A 249 -15.17 56.83 62.96
CA ARG A 249 -16.04 55.76 62.43
C ARG A 249 -15.79 55.55 60.93
N GLY A 250 -15.45 54.32 60.58
CA GLY A 250 -15.16 53.90 59.21
C GLY A 250 -13.72 54.08 58.77
N ASP A 251 -12.84 54.67 59.59
CA ASP A 251 -11.41 54.71 59.30
C ASP A 251 -10.84 53.27 59.29
N GLU A 252 -9.92 53.02 58.36
CA GLU A 252 -9.30 51.71 58.16
C GLU A 252 -7.78 51.86 58.17
N TRP A 253 -7.08 50.97 58.87
CA TRP A 253 -5.61 50.97 58.98
C TRP A 253 -5.05 49.56 59.08
N LEU A 254 -3.72 49.47 58.99
CA LEU A 254 -2.99 48.22 59.21
C LEU A 254 -2.25 48.28 60.54
N ILE A 255 -2.21 47.14 61.23
CA ILE A 255 -1.33 46.89 62.36
C ILE A 255 -0.24 45.95 61.88
N THR A 256 1.01 46.37 62.03
CA THR A 256 2.19 45.64 61.53
C THR A 256 3.04 45.13 62.69
N SER A 257 4.07 44.33 62.40
CA SER A 257 5.02 43.86 63.42
C SER A 257 5.80 44.99 64.09
N GLU A 258 5.84 46.20 63.50
CA GLU A 258 6.40 47.39 64.14
C GLU A 258 5.55 47.90 65.33
N ASP A 259 4.24 47.62 65.31
CA ASP A 259 3.30 48.05 66.35
C ASP A 259 3.19 47.02 67.49
N THR A 260 2.95 45.74 67.16
CA THR A 260 2.84 44.64 68.15
C THR A 260 2.99 43.25 67.49
N ASP A 261 3.49 42.27 68.25
CA ASP A 261 3.58 40.86 67.82
C ASP A 261 2.23 40.13 67.85
N SER A 262 1.32 40.58 68.71
CA SER A 262 -0.02 40.01 68.83
C SER A 262 -1.04 41.08 69.17
N TYR A 263 -2.19 41.04 68.50
CA TYR A 263 -3.23 42.06 68.65
C TYR A 263 -4.58 41.45 69.03
N ILE A 264 -5.17 41.94 70.12
CA ILE A 264 -6.52 41.58 70.54
C ILE A 264 -7.47 42.68 70.06
N CYS A 265 -8.32 42.35 69.10
CA CYS A 265 -9.30 43.28 68.52
C CYS A 265 -10.16 43.93 69.60
N SER A 266 -10.20 45.27 69.60
CA SER A 266 -11.00 46.06 70.54
C SER A 266 -12.50 45.99 70.25
N VAL A 267 -13.35 46.38 71.20
CA VAL A 267 -14.82 46.37 71.02
C VAL A 267 -15.27 47.33 69.92
N HIS A 268 -14.58 48.46 69.78
CA HIS A 268 -14.89 49.51 68.80
C HIS A 268 -14.24 49.25 67.42
N GLU A 269 -13.63 48.08 67.24
CA GLU A 269 -12.89 47.69 66.07
C GLU A 269 -13.48 46.42 65.46
N GLU A 270 -13.33 46.31 64.15
CA GLU A 270 -13.68 45.14 63.36
C GLU A 270 -12.45 44.68 62.57
N ILE A 271 -12.15 43.39 62.64
CA ILE A 271 -11.11 42.80 61.80
C ILE A 271 -11.70 42.59 60.40
N VAL A 272 -11.14 43.27 59.40
CA VAL A 272 -11.49 43.04 58.00
C VAL A 272 -10.79 41.78 57.50
N GLY A 273 -9.50 41.63 57.83
CA GLY A 273 -8.73 40.43 57.52
C GLY A 273 -7.20 40.61 57.61
N PRO A 274 -6.42 39.55 57.42
CA PRO A 274 -4.96 39.64 57.29
C PRO A 274 -4.55 40.13 55.90
N VAL A 275 -3.51 40.96 55.85
CA VAL A 275 -2.88 41.47 54.62
C VAL A 275 -1.46 40.93 54.53
N GLU A 276 -1.19 40.20 53.46
CA GLU A 276 0.14 39.65 53.18
C GLU A 276 1.08 40.74 52.64
N ILE A 277 2.36 40.62 52.98
CA ILE A 277 3.40 41.50 52.47
C ILE A 277 3.59 41.31 50.97
N THR A 278 3.61 42.40 50.21
CA THR A 278 3.99 42.39 48.79
C THR A 278 5.50 42.56 48.70
N VAL A 279 6.19 41.55 48.14
CA VAL A 279 7.64 41.55 47.96
C VAL A 279 7.95 41.70 46.47
N LEU A 280 8.76 42.70 46.14
CA LEU A 280 9.32 42.95 44.82
C LEU A 280 10.78 42.55 44.80
N ASN A 281 11.20 41.82 43.78
CA ASN A 281 12.60 41.56 43.47
C ASN A 281 13.24 42.73 42.69
N SER A 282 14.56 42.68 42.47
CA SER A 282 15.32 43.68 41.70
C SER A 282 14.78 43.89 40.28
N HIS A 283 14.31 42.81 39.63
CA HIS A 283 13.75 42.81 38.28
C HIS A 283 12.23 42.89 38.24
N GLN A 284 11.58 43.32 39.31
CA GLN A 284 10.13 43.39 39.40
C GLN A 284 9.64 44.81 39.71
N TYR A 285 8.44 45.09 39.25
CA TYR A 285 7.74 46.33 39.53
C TYR A 285 6.25 46.08 39.69
N CYS A 286 5.55 47.02 40.31
CA CYS A 286 4.10 47.00 40.36
C CYS A 286 3.55 48.43 40.31
N ILE A 287 2.32 48.55 39.83
CA ILE A 287 1.60 49.82 39.80
C ILE A 287 0.49 49.75 40.84
N ILE A 288 0.61 50.57 41.89
CA ILE A 288 -0.41 50.76 42.91
C ILE A 288 -1.44 51.76 42.39
N LEU A 289 -2.70 51.35 42.38
CA LEU A 289 -3.87 52.18 42.12
C LEU A 289 -4.37 52.77 43.43
N ASN A 290 -4.82 54.03 43.36
CA ASN A 290 -5.32 54.80 44.49
C ASN A 290 -4.32 54.85 45.67
N PRO A 291 -3.04 55.22 45.42
CA PRO A 291 -2.03 55.26 46.47
C PRO A 291 -2.49 56.18 47.60
N VAL A 292 -2.25 55.74 48.83
CA VAL A 292 -2.62 56.50 50.02
C VAL A 292 -1.54 57.54 50.32
N ASP A 293 -1.95 58.78 50.53
CA ASP A 293 -1.06 59.88 50.87
C ASP A 293 -0.51 59.79 52.31
N ASP A 294 0.40 60.69 52.68
CA ASP A 294 0.98 60.75 54.02
C ASP A 294 -0.06 61.10 55.11
N ARG A 295 -1.27 61.53 54.70
CA ARG A 295 -2.40 61.85 55.59
C ARG A 295 -3.37 60.67 55.75
N GLY A 296 -3.08 59.52 55.14
CA GLY A 296 -3.91 58.32 55.22
C GLY A 296 -5.14 58.33 54.31
N VAL A 297 -5.20 59.21 53.32
CA VAL A 297 -6.33 59.32 52.38
C VAL A 297 -5.97 58.71 51.01
N PRO A 298 -6.79 57.80 50.46
CA PRO A 298 -6.55 57.21 49.14
C PRO A 298 -6.77 58.23 48.02
N GLN A 299 -5.77 58.38 47.14
CA GLN A 299 -5.85 59.28 45.98
C GLN A 299 -6.58 58.61 44.82
N LEU A 300 -7.92 58.68 44.81
CA LEU A 300 -8.76 58.03 43.79
C LEU A 300 -8.35 58.44 42.36
N GLY A 301 -8.06 57.44 41.52
CA GLY A 301 -7.58 57.62 40.14
C GLY A 301 -6.07 57.86 40.00
N GLY A 302 -5.37 58.07 41.11
CA GLY A 302 -3.91 58.15 41.14
C GLY A 302 -3.27 56.78 40.88
N LYS A 303 -2.06 56.80 40.31
CA LYS A 303 -1.22 55.62 40.08
C LYS A 303 0.17 55.89 40.64
N LYS A 304 0.78 54.90 41.29
CA LYS A 304 2.15 54.98 41.81
C LYS A 304 2.95 53.77 41.35
N LEU A 305 4.04 54.02 40.64
CA LEU A 305 4.99 52.99 40.23
C LEU A 305 5.95 52.69 41.38
N VAL A 306 6.06 51.42 41.76
CA VAL A 306 7.05 50.92 42.70
C VAL A 306 7.91 49.89 41.97
N GLN A 307 9.22 50.10 41.94
CA GLN A 307 10.18 49.22 41.28
C GLN A 307 11.38 48.94 42.19
N GLY A 308 12.04 47.80 41.94
CA GLY A 308 13.23 47.34 42.65
C GLY A 308 12.92 46.60 43.95
N GLU A 309 13.98 46.12 44.61
CA GLU A 309 13.89 45.31 45.84
C GLU A 309 13.21 46.09 46.98
N LYS A 310 11.93 45.78 47.20
CA LYS A 310 11.10 46.42 48.22
C LYS A 310 10.09 45.44 48.77
N SER A 311 9.83 45.53 50.06
CA SER A 311 8.76 44.79 50.73
C SER A 311 7.85 45.79 51.42
N PHE A 312 6.55 45.73 51.13
CA PHE A 312 5.57 46.66 51.69
C PHE A 312 4.19 46.01 51.77
N PHE A 313 3.34 46.51 52.67
CA PHE A 313 1.94 46.12 52.76
C PHE A 313 1.10 47.09 51.92
N LEU A 314 0.07 46.58 51.25
CA LEU A 314 -0.92 47.41 50.56
C LEU A 314 -1.81 48.08 51.60
N LYS A 315 -1.83 49.41 51.61
CA LYS A 315 -2.67 50.16 52.56
C LYS A 315 -4.16 49.99 52.20
N PRO A 316 -5.08 50.18 53.15
CA PRO A 316 -6.51 50.12 52.88
C PRO A 316 -6.92 51.10 51.77
N GLY A 317 -7.57 50.58 50.74
CA GLY A 317 -7.94 51.32 49.53
C GLY A 317 -6.93 51.26 48.38
N GLU A 318 -5.71 50.77 48.63
CA GLU A 318 -4.73 50.50 47.58
C GLU A 318 -5.01 49.16 46.91
N THR A 319 -4.86 49.11 45.59
CA THR A 319 -4.95 47.87 44.83
C THR A 319 -3.85 47.82 43.79
N LEU A 320 -3.36 46.63 43.47
CA LEU A 320 -2.39 46.46 42.39
C LEU A 320 -3.13 46.38 41.05
N ARG A 321 -2.65 47.09 40.02
CA ARG A 321 -3.27 47.08 38.67
C ARG A 321 -3.30 45.68 38.08
N ASN A 322 -2.13 45.04 38.00
CA ASN A 322 -1.91 43.73 37.38
C ASN A 322 -1.09 42.79 38.31
N GLY A 323 -1.06 43.06 39.62
CA GLY A 323 -0.18 42.37 40.56
C GLY A 323 1.28 42.84 40.47
N VAL A 324 2.21 41.93 40.80
CA VAL A 324 3.65 42.11 40.65
C VAL A 324 4.04 41.68 39.23
N GLU A 325 4.60 42.60 38.45
CA GLU A 325 5.04 42.39 37.07
C GLU A 325 6.56 42.29 37.01
N ASP A 326 7.07 41.47 36.10
CA ASP A 326 8.50 41.43 35.81
C ASP A 326 8.88 42.57 34.84
N SER A 327 10.05 43.16 35.08
CA SER A 327 10.67 44.13 34.18
C SER A 327 10.94 43.51 32.81
N PHE A 328 10.90 44.34 31.76
CA PHE A 328 11.16 43.87 30.42
C PHE A 328 12.66 43.84 30.16
N VAL A 329 13.27 42.66 30.30
CA VAL A 329 14.65 42.42 29.88
C VAL A 329 14.69 42.18 28.37
N LEU A 330 15.20 43.15 27.62
CA LEU A 330 15.35 43.07 26.17
C LEU A 330 16.75 42.61 25.80
N GLN A 331 16.82 41.59 24.94
CA GLN A 331 18.06 41.12 24.32
C GLN A 331 18.41 41.96 23.07
N HIS A 332 19.61 41.77 22.50
CA HIS A 332 20.08 42.51 21.32
C HIS A 332 19.15 42.37 20.09
N ASP A 333 18.45 41.25 19.98
CA ASP A 333 17.51 40.91 18.90
C ASP A 333 16.06 41.26 19.25
N GLU A 334 15.81 41.94 20.37
CA GLU A 334 14.46 42.26 20.84
C GLU A 334 14.25 43.77 20.97
N GLY A 335 13.01 44.19 20.79
CA GLY A 335 12.59 45.56 21.03
C GLY A 335 11.14 45.65 21.48
N LEU A 336 10.79 46.76 22.14
CA LEU A 336 9.42 47.06 22.53
C LEU A 336 8.91 48.25 21.74
N ILE A 337 7.68 48.13 21.24
CA ILE A 337 6.91 49.26 20.76
C ILE A 337 6.12 49.82 21.92
N LEU A 338 6.35 51.10 22.18
CA LEU A 338 5.76 51.87 23.26
C LEU A 338 4.80 52.91 22.68
N ARG A 339 3.75 53.22 23.43
CA ARG A 339 2.81 54.30 23.14
C ARG A 339 2.64 55.18 24.37
N ALA A 340 2.72 56.50 24.18
CA ALA A 340 2.39 57.44 25.23
C ALA A 340 0.86 57.58 25.36
N GLU A 341 0.30 57.28 26.53
CA GLU A 341 -1.10 57.60 26.88
C GLU A 341 -1.25 59.07 27.25
N GLU A 342 -0.26 59.60 27.97
CA GLU A 342 -0.25 60.98 28.45
C GLU A 342 1.00 61.72 27.93
N ARG A 343 0.96 63.06 27.97
CA ARG A 343 2.13 63.87 27.66
C ARG A 343 3.13 63.75 28.80
N PHE A 344 4.32 63.26 28.50
CA PHE A 344 5.41 63.22 29.48
C PHE A 344 6.78 63.47 28.82
N MET A 345 7.77 63.75 29.67
CA MET A 345 9.15 63.92 29.25
C MET A 345 9.89 62.59 29.40
N ASP A 346 10.34 62.07 28.27
CA ASP A 346 11.10 60.82 28.17
C ASP A 346 12.60 61.14 28.21
N GLU A 347 13.32 60.62 29.21
CA GLU A 347 14.76 60.80 29.33
C GLU A 347 15.48 59.62 28.67
N VAL A 348 15.86 59.77 27.40
CA VAL A 348 16.56 58.71 26.64
C VAL A 348 18.07 58.97 26.66
N LEU A 349 18.85 57.91 26.92
CA LEU A 349 20.30 57.93 26.76
C LEU A 349 20.64 57.69 25.29
N VAL A 350 21.24 58.69 24.63
CA VAL A 350 21.66 58.58 23.23
C VAL A 350 23.19 58.53 23.16
N GLU A 351 23.73 57.53 22.47
CA GLU A 351 25.16 57.40 22.16
C GLU A 351 25.57 58.50 21.16
N MET A 352 26.61 59.26 21.49
CA MET A 352 27.26 60.15 20.52
C MET A 352 28.43 59.41 19.86
N PRO A 353 28.73 59.67 18.57
CA PRO A 353 29.96 59.20 17.97
C PRO A 353 31.17 59.74 18.77
N ALA A 354 32.13 58.85 19.06
CA ALA A 354 33.32 59.17 19.84
C ALA A 354 34.04 60.41 19.25
N LYS A 355 34.41 61.36 20.10
CA LYS A 355 35.41 62.37 19.72
C LYS A 355 36.76 61.66 19.60
N ALA A 356 37.58 62.07 18.63
CA ALA A 356 38.76 61.37 18.15
C ALA A 356 39.90 61.05 19.16
N ASP A 357 39.74 61.29 20.47
CA ASP A 357 40.79 61.08 21.48
C ASP A 357 40.30 60.38 22.78
N SER A 358 39.18 59.65 22.76
CA SER A 358 38.78 58.78 23.89
C SER A 358 37.90 57.60 23.46
N ASP A 359 38.32 56.37 23.77
CA ASP A 359 37.65 55.10 23.43
C ASP A 359 36.39 54.79 24.27
N GLU A 360 35.91 55.71 25.10
CA GLU A 360 34.68 55.53 25.89
C GLU A 360 33.46 56.17 25.19
N PRO A 361 32.35 55.44 24.99
CA PRO A 361 31.12 56.01 24.44
C PRO A 361 30.52 57.04 25.41
N ALA A 362 30.48 58.30 24.99
CA ALA A 362 29.84 59.37 25.75
C ALA A 362 28.32 59.33 25.55
N PHE A 363 27.58 58.84 26.54
CA PHE A 363 26.11 58.87 26.56
C PHE A 363 25.61 60.26 26.98
N LYS A 364 24.78 60.90 26.16
CA LYS A 364 24.11 62.16 26.52
C LYS A 364 22.63 61.88 26.81
N LYS A 365 22.15 62.34 27.96
CA LYS A 365 20.71 62.36 28.28
C LYS A 365 20.02 63.36 27.35
N GLN A 366 19.16 62.85 26.47
CA GLN A 366 18.30 63.65 25.60
C GLN A 366 16.86 63.53 26.08
N CYS A 367 16.29 64.64 26.52
CA CYS A 367 14.88 64.70 26.90
C CYS A 367 14.02 64.84 25.63
N ILE A 368 13.20 63.85 25.34
CA ILE A 368 12.25 63.85 24.22
C ILE A 368 10.86 64.09 24.80
N VAL A 369 10.13 65.08 24.26
CA VAL A 369 8.73 65.31 24.66
C VAL A 369 7.84 64.38 23.84
N ARG A 370 7.23 63.39 24.50
CA ARG A 370 6.26 62.47 23.88
C ARG A 370 4.86 63.04 24.01
N ARG A 371 4.12 63.09 22.91
CA ARG A 371 2.70 63.48 22.89
C ARG A 371 1.82 62.23 23.02
N PRO A 372 0.58 62.38 23.54
CA PRO A 372 -0.38 61.30 23.57
C PRO A 372 -0.56 60.69 22.17
N GLY A 373 -0.45 59.36 22.07
CA GLY A 373 -0.55 58.61 20.83
C GLY A 373 0.76 58.44 20.06
N ASP A 374 1.85 59.14 20.42
CA ASP A 374 3.15 58.92 19.79
C ASP A 374 3.63 57.49 20.05
N GLN A 375 4.08 56.81 18.99
CA GLN A 375 4.65 55.48 19.04
C GLN A 375 6.14 55.52 18.74
N TRP A 376 6.93 54.77 19.51
CA TRP A 376 8.36 54.59 19.26
C TRP A 376 8.81 53.19 19.67
N MET A 377 9.98 52.81 19.19
CA MET A 377 10.58 51.53 19.49
C MET A 377 11.83 51.73 20.34
N ILE A 378 11.97 50.93 21.40
CA ILE A 378 13.23 50.76 22.12
C ILE A 378 13.83 49.39 21.74
N ARG A 379 15.16 49.32 21.64
CA ARG A 379 15.90 48.10 21.29
C ARG A 379 16.79 47.70 22.45
N GLY A 380 16.99 46.40 22.67
CA GLY A 380 17.94 45.91 23.66
C GLY A 380 19.41 46.09 23.24
N PRO A 381 20.36 45.78 24.13
CA PRO A 381 20.17 45.17 25.45
C PRO A 381 19.84 46.21 26.54
N ILE A 382 18.64 46.16 27.11
CA ILE A 382 18.23 47.05 28.21
C ILE A 382 17.14 46.40 29.05
N GLU A 383 17.15 46.66 30.36
CA GLU A 383 16.03 46.38 31.25
C GLU A 383 15.11 47.60 31.29
N TYR A 384 13.85 47.41 30.89
CA TYR A 384 12.87 48.49 30.77
C TYR A 384 11.67 48.26 31.68
N VAL A 385 11.38 49.25 32.51
CA VAL A 385 10.15 49.32 33.31
C VAL A 385 9.30 50.46 32.74
N PRO A 386 8.08 50.19 32.25
CA PRO A 386 7.24 51.23 31.66
C PRO A 386 6.82 52.25 32.74
N PRO A 387 7.03 53.56 32.52
CA PRO A 387 6.48 54.59 33.38
C PRO A 387 4.95 54.65 33.23
N ILE A 388 4.28 55.29 34.20
CA ILE A 388 2.81 55.33 34.32
C ILE A 388 2.13 55.83 33.03
N GLN A 389 2.76 56.77 32.32
CA GLN A 389 2.24 57.42 31.12
C GLN A 389 2.43 56.60 29.84
N VAL A 390 3.14 55.46 29.91
CA VAL A 390 3.52 54.66 28.75
C VAL A 390 2.88 53.28 28.82
N GLU A 391 2.35 52.88 27.69
CA GLU A 391 1.83 51.54 27.47
C GLU A 391 2.74 50.77 26.52
N VAL A 392 3.03 49.52 26.86
CA VAL A 392 3.76 48.59 25.99
C VAL A 392 2.75 47.95 25.04
N ILE A 393 2.84 48.24 23.74
CA ILE A 393 1.92 47.68 22.73
C ILE A 393 2.37 46.29 22.32
N GLN A 394 3.63 46.15 21.94
CA GLN A 394 4.11 44.93 21.31
C GLN A 394 5.59 44.70 21.58
N ARG A 395 5.94 43.47 21.99
CA ARG A 395 7.31 42.98 21.96
C ARG A 395 7.61 42.43 20.57
N ARG A 396 8.66 42.93 19.95
CA ARG A 396 9.13 42.52 18.63
C ARG A 396 10.48 41.83 18.74
N LYS A 397 10.67 40.83 17.90
CA LYS A 397 11.94 40.16 17.69
C LYS A 397 12.45 40.45 16.29
N ALA A 398 13.76 40.50 16.13
CA ALA A 398 14.39 40.50 14.82
C ALA A 398 14.04 39.19 14.11
N ILE A 399 13.65 39.29 12.85
CA ILE A 399 13.36 38.13 12.01
C ILE A 399 14.68 37.73 11.35
N PRO A 400 15.23 36.54 11.66
CA PRO A 400 16.42 36.06 10.98
C PRO A 400 16.06 35.71 9.53
N LEU A 401 16.75 36.33 8.58
CA LEU A 401 16.59 36.06 7.15
C LEU A 401 17.92 35.58 6.58
N ASP A 402 17.88 34.45 5.87
CA ASP A 402 19.03 33.94 5.12
C ASP A 402 19.12 34.64 3.74
N ARG A 403 20.24 34.49 3.02
CA ARG A 403 20.53 35.15 1.74
C ARG A 403 19.44 34.97 0.66
N ASN A 404 18.76 33.82 0.68
CA ASN A 404 17.71 33.46 -0.27
C ASN A 404 16.29 33.65 0.28
N GLU A 405 16.16 34.22 1.49
CA GLU A 405 14.89 34.51 2.14
C GLU A 405 14.66 36.01 2.28
N GLY A 406 13.39 36.40 2.32
CA GLY A 406 13.02 37.77 2.56
C GLY A 406 11.61 37.89 3.10
N ILE A 407 11.25 39.11 3.50
CA ILE A 407 9.90 39.47 3.96
C ILE A 407 9.41 40.71 3.22
N TYR A 408 8.11 40.80 3.02
CA TYR A 408 7.47 42.01 2.56
C TYR A 408 7.13 42.91 3.74
N VAL A 409 7.66 44.13 3.70
CA VAL A 409 7.45 45.15 4.73
C VAL A 409 6.65 46.29 4.14
N ARG A 410 5.54 46.64 4.80
CA ARG A 410 4.75 47.83 4.48
C ARG A 410 4.95 48.87 5.56
N ASN A 411 5.23 50.10 5.14
CA ASN A 411 5.21 51.23 6.04
C ASN A 411 3.75 51.73 6.20
N THR A 412 3.26 51.78 7.44
CA THR A 412 1.88 52.17 7.78
C THR A 412 1.60 53.65 7.50
N ARG A 413 2.62 54.52 7.55
CA ARG A 413 2.50 55.96 7.31
C ARG A 413 2.53 56.32 5.82
N THR A 414 3.47 55.77 5.07
CA THR A 414 3.64 56.08 3.63
C THR A 414 2.85 55.12 2.72
N GLY A 415 2.45 53.95 3.24
CA GLY A 415 1.83 52.88 2.47
C GLY A 415 2.80 52.13 1.56
N SER A 416 4.08 52.51 1.48
CA SER A 416 5.06 51.90 0.59
C SER A 416 5.40 50.48 1.02
N VAL A 417 5.33 49.55 0.08
CA VAL A 417 5.71 48.14 0.28
C VAL A 417 7.06 47.87 -0.38
N ARG A 418 7.95 47.18 0.33
CA ARG A 418 9.25 46.73 -0.18
C ARG A 418 9.56 45.32 0.29
N ALA A 419 10.41 44.62 -0.46
CA ALA A 419 10.99 43.35 -0.03
C ALA A 419 12.33 43.61 0.66
N VAL A 420 12.54 43.05 1.85
CA VAL A 420 13.83 43.05 2.56
C VAL A 420 14.36 41.61 2.50
N ILE A 421 15.58 41.43 2.01
CA ILE A 421 16.13 40.11 1.65
C ILE A 421 17.55 39.99 2.23
N GLY A 422 17.89 38.82 2.77
CA GLY A 422 19.28 38.44 3.06
C GLY A 422 19.94 39.00 4.32
N GLU A 423 19.23 39.79 5.11
CA GLU A 423 19.74 40.34 6.38
C GLU A 423 18.70 40.19 7.50
N ALA A 424 19.15 39.92 8.73
CA ALA A 424 18.25 39.87 9.87
C ALA A 424 17.58 41.24 10.08
N TYR A 425 16.25 41.27 10.00
CA TYR A 425 15.51 42.53 9.97
C TYR A 425 14.53 42.63 11.14
N MET A 426 14.60 43.73 11.88
CA MET A 426 13.64 44.07 12.92
C MET A 426 12.71 45.17 12.41
N LEU A 427 11.41 44.87 12.37
CA LEU A 427 10.39 45.81 11.91
C LEU A 427 10.31 47.02 12.84
N ASN A 428 10.39 48.22 12.27
CA ASN A 428 10.24 49.48 13.01
C ASN A 428 8.80 49.74 13.44
N GLN A 429 8.57 50.72 14.33
CA GLN A 429 7.24 51.07 14.85
C GLN A 429 6.21 51.43 13.77
N GLU A 430 6.65 51.95 12.63
CA GLU A 430 5.79 52.30 11.49
C GLU A 430 5.70 51.19 10.44
N GLU A 431 6.24 50.01 10.72
CA GLU A 431 6.34 48.91 9.77
C GLU A 431 5.54 47.71 10.24
N GLU A 432 4.83 47.10 9.28
CA GLU A 432 4.08 45.86 9.44
C GLU A 432 4.49 44.88 8.33
N LEU A 433 4.32 43.59 8.62
CA LEU A 433 4.45 42.55 7.60
C LEU A 433 3.29 42.66 6.62
N TRP A 434 3.61 42.68 5.33
CA TRP A 434 2.61 42.79 4.28
C TRP A 434 2.35 41.45 3.62
N THR A 435 1.09 41.08 3.51
CA THR A 435 0.68 39.86 2.80
C THR A 435 0.54 40.14 1.31
N LYS A 436 1.36 39.46 0.50
CA LYS A 436 1.26 39.53 -0.95
C LYS A 436 -0.02 38.84 -1.43
N ARG A 437 -0.80 39.53 -2.26
CA ARG A 437 -1.99 38.96 -2.89
C ARG A 437 -1.61 38.22 -4.17
N LEU A 438 -1.78 36.89 -4.16
CA LEU A 438 -1.61 36.04 -5.33
C LEU A 438 -2.92 35.28 -5.64
N PRO A 439 -3.21 35.00 -6.92
CA PRO A 439 -4.32 34.12 -7.28
C PRO A 439 -4.17 32.73 -6.65
N GLN A 440 -5.28 32.13 -6.18
CA GLN A 440 -5.27 30.82 -5.51
C GLN A 440 -4.64 29.71 -6.38
N ASP A 441 -4.88 29.74 -7.69
CA ASP A 441 -4.25 28.84 -8.66
C ASP A 441 -2.71 28.87 -8.58
N VAL A 442 -2.12 30.06 -8.37
CA VAL A 442 -0.66 30.25 -8.29
C VAL A 442 -0.12 29.77 -6.95
N VAL A 443 -0.83 30.06 -5.86
CA VAL A 443 -0.47 29.58 -4.51
C VAL A 443 -0.49 28.06 -4.47
N GLN A 444 -1.46 27.42 -5.12
CA GLN A 444 -1.50 25.96 -5.25
C GLN A 444 -0.28 25.43 -6.01
N MET A 445 0.08 26.03 -7.15
CA MET A 445 1.26 25.59 -7.92
C MET A 445 2.59 25.81 -7.17
N LEU A 446 2.68 26.84 -6.31
CA LEU A 446 3.86 27.09 -5.48
C LEU A 446 3.96 26.14 -4.28
N SER A 447 2.82 25.79 -3.66
CA SER A 447 2.79 24.87 -2.50
C SER A 447 3.04 23.43 -2.90
N GLU A 448 2.52 23.00 -4.05
CA GLU A 448 2.69 21.63 -4.53
C GLU A 448 4.16 21.26 -4.82
N ASN A 449 5.07 22.25 -4.92
CA ASN A 449 6.52 22.13 -5.16
C ASN A 449 6.88 21.03 -6.18
N ARG A 450 6.00 20.85 -7.19
CA ARG A 450 6.08 19.78 -8.17
C ARG A 450 7.24 20.03 -9.09
N ASP A 451 8.02 18.99 -9.35
CA ASP A 451 8.99 19.03 -10.44
C ASP A 451 8.21 18.94 -11.77
N PRO A 452 8.19 19.99 -12.60
CA PRO A 452 7.46 19.98 -13.87
C PRO A 452 8.02 18.98 -14.88
N LEU A 453 9.21 18.42 -14.63
CA LEU A 453 9.79 17.35 -15.44
C LEU A 453 9.40 15.96 -14.91
N GLY A 454 9.49 15.73 -13.59
CA GLY A 454 9.21 14.44 -12.94
C GLY A 454 7.73 14.07 -12.81
N ASP A 455 6.85 15.03 -12.50
CA ASP A 455 5.48 14.76 -12.07
C ASP A 455 4.41 14.78 -13.19
N ARG A 456 4.85 14.73 -14.46
CA ARG A 456 3.97 14.82 -15.64
C ARG A 456 2.91 13.70 -15.72
N GLY A 457 3.14 12.55 -15.08
CA GLY A 457 2.21 11.43 -15.03
C GLY A 457 1.05 11.59 -14.05
N LEU A 458 1.18 12.49 -13.07
CA LEU A 458 0.25 12.64 -11.94
C LEU A 458 -0.92 13.61 -12.23
N TYR A 459 -0.88 14.35 -13.34
CA TYR A 459 -1.97 15.25 -13.76
C TYR A 459 -3.33 14.55 -13.97
N ALA A 460 -3.35 13.21 -14.13
CA ALA A 460 -4.57 12.43 -14.34
C ALA A 460 -5.22 11.96 -13.02
N THR A 461 -4.46 11.85 -11.93
CA THR A 461 -4.98 11.49 -10.62
C THR A 461 -5.41 12.75 -9.89
N LYS A 462 -6.72 12.99 -9.82
CA LYS A 462 -7.33 13.91 -8.85
C LYS A 462 -7.08 13.38 -7.43
N HIS A 463 -5.85 13.44 -6.95
CA HIS A 463 -5.64 13.56 -5.52
C HIS A 463 -5.91 15.02 -5.20
N ILE A 464 -7.09 15.26 -4.63
CA ILE A 464 -7.30 16.41 -3.75
C ILE A 464 -6.36 16.10 -2.58
N PRO A 465 -5.24 16.81 -2.40
CA PRO A 465 -4.45 16.64 -1.20
C PRO A 465 -5.37 17.02 -0.05
N THR A 466 -5.53 16.11 0.89
CA THR A 466 -6.20 16.39 2.16
C THR A 466 -5.37 17.46 2.83
N ALA A 467 -5.92 18.67 2.91
CA ALA A 467 -5.26 19.87 3.43
C ALA A 467 -4.60 19.59 4.79
N THR A 468 -3.31 19.27 4.75
CA THR A 468 -2.40 19.18 5.90
C THR A 468 -1.02 19.67 5.49
N GLU A 469 -0.97 20.65 4.59
CA GLU A 469 0.27 21.34 4.20
C GLU A 469 0.23 22.76 4.76
N GLU A 470 1.32 23.12 5.44
CA GLU A 470 1.58 24.44 6.00
C GLU A 470 1.23 25.51 4.96
N SER A 471 0.24 26.36 5.27
CA SER A 471 -0.17 27.42 4.36
C SER A 471 1.04 28.30 4.05
N LEU A 472 1.37 28.43 2.75
CA LEU A 472 2.46 29.27 2.28
C LEU A 472 2.37 30.65 2.95
N ASP A 473 3.40 31.03 3.70
CA ASP A 473 3.43 32.32 4.38
C ASP A 473 3.64 33.44 3.35
N LEU A 474 2.54 34.08 2.95
CA LEU A 474 2.51 35.16 1.97
C LEU A 474 3.11 36.48 2.50
N THR A 475 3.56 36.53 3.76
CA THR A 475 4.37 37.64 4.29
C THR A 475 5.84 37.52 3.92
N LYS A 476 6.31 36.29 3.66
CA LYS A 476 7.64 36.04 3.12
C LYS A 476 7.69 36.34 1.62
N VAL A 477 8.86 36.72 1.16
CA VAL A 477 9.14 36.91 -0.27
C VAL A 477 8.91 35.60 -0.98
N VAL A 478 8.03 35.63 -1.97
CA VAL A 478 7.67 34.43 -2.72
C VAL A 478 8.83 34.08 -3.63
N THR A 479 9.40 32.90 -3.41
CA THR A 479 10.51 32.37 -4.20
C THR A 479 10.04 31.21 -5.07
N PHE A 480 10.64 31.07 -6.26
CA PHE A 480 10.39 29.95 -7.16
C PHE A 480 11.70 29.50 -7.79
N GLN A 481 12.01 28.21 -7.65
CA GLN A 481 13.17 27.61 -8.30
C GLN A 481 12.82 27.28 -9.75
N VAL A 482 13.43 27.99 -10.70
CA VAL A 482 13.23 27.71 -12.12
C VAL A 482 14.03 26.45 -12.49
N PRO A 483 13.39 25.37 -12.97
CA PRO A 483 14.08 24.15 -13.35
C PRO A 483 15.07 24.34 -14.51
N HIS A 484 15.96 23.38 -14.70
CA HIS A 484 16.81 23.34 -15.89
C HIS A 484 15.98 23.30 -17.18
N ASN A 485 16.47 23.98 -18.23
CA ASN A 485 15.78 24.10 -19.52
C ASN A 485 14.32 24.62 -19.39
N ALA A 486 14.08 25.48 -18.41
CA ALA A 486 12.81 26.16 -18.24
C ALA A 486 13.00 27.68 -18.21
N ALA A 487 11.93 28.39 -18.55
CA ALA A 487 11.85 29.84 -18.43
C ALA A 487 10.60 30.22 -17.64
N VAL A 488 10.67 31.27 -16.84
CA VAL A 488 9.53 31.85 -16.15
C VAL A 488 9.38 33.29 -16.56
N GLN A 489 8.16 33.71 -16.85
CA GLN A 489 7.84 35.10 -17.09
C GLN A 489 7.24 35.73 -15.84
N ILE A 490 7.80 36.87 -15.45
CA ILE A 490 7.37 37.68 -14.31
C ILE A 490 6.94 39.03 -14.85
N TYR A 491 5.75 39.47 -14.44
CA TYR A 491 5.21 40.76 -14.82
C TYR A 491 5.22 41.69 -13.62
N ASP A 492 5.93 42.82 -13.72
CA ASP A 492 5.86 43.90 -12.74
C ASP A 492 4.69 44.84 -13.08
N TYR A 493 3.69 44.89 -12.21
CA TYR A 493 2.52 45.76 -12.39
C TYR A 493 2.80 47.24 -12.16
N ARG A 494 3.83 47.57 -11.37
CA ARG A 494 4.21 48.96 -11.10
C ARG A 494 4.92 49.57 -12.30
N ASP A 495 5.95 48.88 -12.78
CA ASP A 495 6.80 49.37 -13.87
C ASP A 495 6.26 48.97 -15.26
N LYS A 496 5.21 48.13 -15.31
CA LYS A 496 4.56 47.59 -16.52
C LYS A 496 5.55 46.92 -17.46
N ARG A 497 6.49 46.18 -16.89
CA ARG A 497 7.54 45.45 -17.64
C ARG A 497 7.45 43.96 -17.32
N ALA A 498 7.56 43.15 -18.35
CA ALA A 498 7.76 41.72 -18.21
C ALA A 498 9.26 41.42 -18.26
N ARG A 499 9.74 40.59 -17.33
CA ARG A 499 11.07 40.00 -17.42
C ARG A 499 10.95 38.49 -17.47
N VAL A 500 11.82 37.86 -18.27
CA VAL A 500 11.92 36.41 -18.38
C VAL A 500 13.23 35.98 -17.74
N GLU A 501 13.12 35.01 -16.84
CA GLU A 501 14.25 34.42 -16.12
C GLU A 501 14.41 32.97 -16.57
N PHE A 502 15.63 32.60 -16.95
CA PHE A 502 15.99 31.24 -17.39
C PHE A 502 16.58 30.44 -16.23
N GLY A 503 16.25 29.15 -16.17
CA GLY A 503 16.78 28.23 -15.16
C GLY A 503 18.17 27.68 -15.52
N PRO A 504 18.94 27.18 -14.52
CA PRO A 504 18.55 27.00 -13.12
C PRO A 504 18.83 28.25 -12.26
N THR A 505 17.79 29.00 -11.89
CA THR A 505 17.91 30.23 -11.09
C THR A 505 16.76 30.31 -10.08
N LEU A 506 17.04 30.77 -8.86
CA LEU A 506 16.01 31.09 -7.87
C LEU A 506 15.46 32.50 -8.15
N VAL A 507 14.18 32.58 -8.47
CA VAL A 507 13.49 33.84 -8.68
C VAL A 507 12.84 34.29 -7.38
N MET A 508 13.03 35.56 -7.01
CA MET A 508 12.35 36.20 -5.88
C MET A 508 11.43 37.30 -6.41
N LEU A 509 10.14 37.22 -6.07
CA LEU A 509 9.17 38.22 -6.51
C LEU A 509 9.27 39.51 -5.70
N GLY A 510 9.34 40.65 -6.38
CA GLY A 510 9.08 41.96 -5.79
C GLY A 510 7.63 42.11 -5.32
N PRO A 511 7.28 43.16 -4.55
CA PRO A 511 5.93 43.35 -4.00
C PRO A 511 4.81 43.35 -5.07
N GLU A 512 5.03 44.05 -6.18
CA GLU A 512 4.06 44.23 -7.27
C GLU A 512 4.33 43.32 -8.48
N GLU A 513 5.27 42.36 -8.35
CA GLU A 513 5.55 41.37 -9.40
C GLU A 513 4.62 40.15 -9.28
N GLN A 514 4.19 39.57 -10.40
CA GLN A 514 3.47 38.29 -10.40
C GLN A 514 3.99 37.35 -11.47
N PHE A 515 3.83 36.05 -11.23
CA PHE A 515 4.10 35.02 -12.24
C PHE A 515 3.01 35.02 -13.32
N THR A 516 3.43 34.97 -14.59
CA THR A 516 2.51 34.69 -15.69
C THR A 516 2.15 33.21 -15.68
N LYS A 517 0.87 32.90 -15.44
CA LYS A 517 0.36 31.53 -15.52
C LYS A 517 0.26 31.05 -16.97
N LEU A 518 0.82 29.88 -17.25
CA LEU A 518 0.62 29.15 -18.50
C LEU A 518 -0.52 28.14 -18.37
N SER A 519 -1.33 28.05 -19.43
CA SER A 519 -2.48 27.15 -19.50
C SER A 519 -2.37 26.35 -20.80
N LEU A 520 -1.76 25.18 -20.71
CA LEU A 520 -1.39 24.35 -21.86
C LEU A 520 -2.44 23.25 -22.12
N SER A 521 -2.57 22.88 -23.38
CA SER A 521 -3.39 21.75 -23.81
C SER A 521 -2.82 20.40 -23.35
N GLY A 522 -3.66 19.57 -22.73
CA GLY A 522 -3.30 18.25 -22.20
C GLY A 522 -4.25 17.14 -22.66
N GLY A 523 -3.90 15.89 -22.39
CA GLY A 523 -4.72 14.72 -22.73
C GLY A 523 -4.58 14.18 -24.16
N LYS A 524 -5.32 13.10 -24.44
CA LYS A 524 -5.44 12.39 -25.73
C LYS A 524 -6.93 12.06 -25.95
N PRO A 525 -7.67 12.75 -26.84
CA PRO A 525 -7.24 13.87 -27.68
C PRO A 525 -6.94 15.13 -26.86
N LYS A 526 -6.18 16.07 -27.45
CA LYS A 526 -5.80 17.32 -26.77
C LYS A 526 -7.02 18.18 -26.40
N ARG A 527 -7.10 18.55 -25.13
CA ARG A 527 -8.11 19.46 -24.58
C ARG A 527 -7.42 20.73 -24.08
N PRO A 528 -7.96 21.93 -24.37
CA PRO A 528 -7.39 23.19 -23.91
C PRO A 528 -7.47 23.32 -22.39
N ASN A 529 -6.55 24.09 -21.80
CA ASN A 529 -6.53 24.47 -20.38
C ASN A 529 -6.46 23.32 -19.37
N MET A 530 -5.84 22.19 -19.72
CA MET A 530 -5.75 21.03 -18.85
C MET A 530 -4.51 21.04 -17.96
N ILE A 531 -3.38 21.54 -18.47
CA ILE A 531 -2.11 21.62 -17.74
C ILE A 531 -1.89 23.08 -17.36
N LYS A 532 -1.85 23.38 -16.07
CA LYS A 532 -1.46 24.69 -15.54
C LYS A 532 -0.01 24.61 -15.06
N SER A 533 0.82 25.56 -15.47
CA SER A 533 2.23 25.64 -15.07
C SER A 533 2.67 27.09 -14.88
N LEU A 534 3.66 27.31 -14.01
CA LEU A 534 4.32 28.61 -13.82
C LEU A 534 5.56 28.78 -14.70
N CYS A 535 6.17 27.67 -15.14
CA CYS A 535 7.34 27.69 -16.02
C CYS A 535 7.01 27.08 -17.39
N LEU A 536 7.65 27.63 -18.42
CA LEU A 536 7.67 27.10 -19.78
C LEU A 536 8.88 26.19 -19.93
N LEU A 537 8.66 24.95 -20.36
CA LEU A 537 9.74 24.01 -20.65
C LEU A 537 10.24 24.24 -22.08
N LEU A 538 11.54 24.44 -22.22
CA LEU A 538 12.18 24.78 -23.50
C LEU A 538 12.49 23.53 -24.35
N GLY A 539 12.49 22.34 -23.75
CA GLY A 539 12.80 21.07 -24.42
C GLY A 539 14.30 20.75 -24.45
N PRO A 540 14.75 19.75 -25.24
CA PRO A 540 13.97 18.93 -26.17
C PRO A 540 12.95 18.03 -25.46
N ASP A 541 11.73 17.99 -25.98
CA ASP A 541 10.63 17.22 -25.41
C ASP A 541 9.65 16.78 -26.52
N PHE A 542 8.63 15.98 -26.19
CA PHE A 542 7.63 15.53 -27.15
C PHE A 542 6.21 15.70 -26.64
N CYS A 543 5.27 15.92 -27.55
CA CYS A 543 3.84 15.95 -27.24
C CYS A 543 3.08 15.00 -28.16
N THR A 544 2.16 14.24 -27.59
CA THR A 544 1.34 13.26 -28.33
C THR A 544 -0.09 13.74 -28.51
N ASP A 545 -0.67 13.56 -29.68
CA ASP A 545 -2.07 13.87 -29.99
C ASP A 545 -2.76 12.73 -30.75
N VAL A 546 -4.10 12.73 -30.72
CA VAL A 546 -4.95 11.78 -31.45
C VAL A 546 -5.78 12.57 -32.45
N VAL A 547 -5.47 12.41 -33.74
CA VAL A 547 -6.13 13.12 -34.84
C VAL A 547 -7.01 12.15 -35.61
N VAL A 548 -8.31 12.44 -35.69
CA VAL A 548 -9.23 11.70 -36.56
C VAL A 548 -9.23 12.33 -37.94
N VAL A 549 -8.93 11.52 -38.95
CA VAL A 549 -8.82 11.92 -40.36
C VAL A 549 -9.74 11.07 -41.24
N GLU A 550 -10.09 11.59 -42.40
CA GLU A 550 -10.87 10.88 -43.42
C GLU A 550 -10.07 10.87 -44.72
N THR A 551 -9.98 9.71 -45.36
CA THR A 551 -9.28 9.53 -46.65
C THR A 551 -10.21 9.85 -47.82
N ALA A 552 -9.66 9.94 -49.05
CA ALA A 552 -10.45 10.16 -50.26
C ALA A 552 -11.52 9.08 -50.51
N ASP A 553 -11.29 7.85 -50.01
CA ASP A 553 -12.22 6.73 -50.11
C ASP A 553 -13.19 6.66 -48.91
N HIS A 554 -13.32 7.75 -48.15
CA HIS A 554 -14.17 7.88 -46.95
C HIS A 554 -13.82 6.92 -45.80
N ALA A 555 -12.61 6.35 -45.78
CA ALA A 555 -12.14 5.58 -44.63
C ALA A 555 -11.74 6.52 -43.49
N ARG A 556 -12.41 6.38 -42.34
CA ARG A 556 -12.12 7.13 -41.11
C ARG A 556 -11.00 6.47 -40.33
N LEU A 557 -9.93 7.21 -40.09
CA LEU A 557 -8.73 6.74 -39.40
C LEU A 557 -8.48 7.60 -38.16
N SER A 558 -8.07 6.95 -37.07
CA SER A 558 -7.53 7.56 -35.87
C SER A 558 -6.01 7.45 -35.93
N LEU A 559 -5.33 8.60 -35.98
CA LEU A 559 -3.88 8.70 -35.99
C LEU A 559 -3.39 9.10 -34.61
N GLN A 560 -2.56 8.27 -33.98
CA GLN A 560 -1.80 8.68 -32.81
C GLN A 560 -0.45 9.22 -33.28
N LEU A 561 -0.24 10.52 -33.10
CA LEU A 561 0.96 11.22 -33.56
C LEU A 561 1.74 11.73 -32.35
N SER A 562 3.06 11.62 -32.40
CA SER A 562 3.99 12.24 -31.47
C SER A 562 4.82 13.28 -32.19
N TYR A 563 4.90 14.47 -31.62
CA TYR A 563 5.64 15.60 -32.17
C TYR A 563 6.82 15.89 -31.25
N ASN A 564 8.04 15.76 -31.77
CA ASN A 564 9.25 16.11 -31.03
C ASN A 564 9.55 17.59 -31.26
N TRP A 565 9.59 18.36 -30.19
CA TRP A 565 9.70 19.81 -30.23
C TRP A 565 10.80 20.33 -29.32
N LYS A 566 11.33 21.50 -29.68
CA LYS A 566 12.28 22.28 -28.87
C LYS A 566 12.08 23.77 -29.15
N PHE A 567 12.25 24.61 -28.14
CA PHE A 567 12.41 26.04 -28.32
C PHE A 567 13.87 26.33 -28.63
N GLU A 568 14.14 27.09 -29.69
CA GLU A 568 15.49 27.52 -30.05
C GLU A 568 15.68 28.94 -29.53
N VAL A 569 16.51 29.09 -28.49
CA VAL A 569 16.83 30.37 -27.85
C VAL A 569 18.33 30.62 -28.05
N PRO A 570 18.74 31.79 -28.56
CA PRO A 570 20.16 32.17 -28.62
C PRO A 570 20.77 32.27 -27.21
N ASP A 571 22.03 31.85 -27.04
CA ASP A 571 22.74 31.86 -25.73
C ASP A 571 22.84 33.26 -25.11
N THR A 572 22.84 34.32 -25.93
CA THR A 572 22.75 35.73 -25.50
C THR A 572 21.42 36.33 -25.94
N CYS A 573 20.37 36.06 -25.17
CA CYS A 573 19.01 36.48 -25.49
C CYS A 573 18.69 37.87 -24.90
N SER A 574 18.12 38.77 -25.73
CA SER A 574 17.54 40.02 -25.23
C SER A 574 16.19 39.76 -24.54
N GLN A 575 15.79 40.59 -23.57
CA GLN A 575 14.51 40.42 -22.87
C GLN A 575 13.30 40.43 -23.82
N ASP A 576 13.39 41.18 -24.92
CA ASP A 576 12.33 41.22 -25.96
C ASP A 576 12.21 39.91 -26.74
N GLU A 577 13.32 39.21 -26.99
CA GLU A 577 13.31 37.90 -27.63
C GLU A 577 12.86 36.81 -26.66
N ALA A 578 13.25 36.90 -25.39
CA ALA A 578 12.77 35.99 -24.35
C ALA A 578 11.25 36.11 -24.14
N ALA A 579 10.70 37.33 -24.28
CA ALA A 579 9.26 37.55 -24.23
C ALA A 579 8.49 36.86 -25.37
N LYS A 580 9.12 36.63 -26.54
CA LYS A 580 8.48 35.91 -27.67
C LYS A 580 8.13 34.46 -27.31
N LEU A 581 8.87 33.82 -26.41
CA LEU A 581 8.58 32.46 -25.93
C LEU A 581 7.17 32.35 -25.32
N PHE A 582 6.72 33.42 -24.69
CA PHE A 582 5.42 33.52 -24.02
C PHE A 582 4.34 34.20 -24.87
N ALA A 583 4.64 34.56 -26.13
CA ALA A 583 3.68 35.22 -27.02
C ALA A 583 2.47 34.33 -27.35
N VAL A 584 2.66 33.01 -27.38
CA VAL A 584 1.61 32.02 -27.60
C VAL A 584 1.23 31.38 -26.25
N PRO A 585 0.04 31.67 -25.68
CA PRO A 585 -0.34 31.18 -24.35
C PRO A 585 -0.44 29.65 -24.23
N ASP A 586 -0.92 28.99 -25.29
CA ASP A 586 -1.04 27.53 -25.39
C ASP A 586 -0.31 27.02 -26.64
N PHE A 587 1.02 26.96 -26.56
CA PHE A 587 1.83 26.52 -27.68
C PHE A 587 1.53 25.05 -28.06
N VAL A 588 1.25 24.17 -27.09
CA VAL A 588 0.95 22.75 -27.36
C VAL A 588 -0.36 22.62 -28.14
N GLY A 589 -1.40 23.36 -27.73
CA GLY A 589 -2.68 23.38 -28.43
C GLY A 589 -2.57 23.93 -29.84
N ASP A 590 -1.84 25.04 -30.02
CA ASP A 590 -1.65 25.67 -31.33
C ASP A 590 -0.87 24.77 -32.29
N VAL A 591 0.20 24.13 -31.81
CA VAL A 591 1.00 23.15 -32.56
C VAL A 591 0.15 21.98 -33.03
N CYS A 592 -0.52 21.31 -32.09
CA CYS A 592 -1.35 20.14 -32.41
C CYS A 592 -2.48 20.53 -33.37
N LYS A 593 -3.11 21.69 -33.20
CA LYS A 593 -4.17 22.19 -34.08
C LYS A 593 -3.67 22.47 -35.49
N ALA A 594 -2.52 23.15 -35.62
CA ALA A 594 -1.91 23.46 -36.90
C ALA A 594 -1.48 22.20 -37.66
N ILE A 595 -0.84 21.25 -36.98
CA ILE A 595 -0.44 19.96 -37.56
C ILE A 595 -1.67 19.13 -37.94
N ALA A 596 -2.64 18.98 -37.04
CA ALA A 596 -3.87 18.22 -37.30
C ALA A 596 -4.65 18.79 -38.49
N SER A 597 -4.63 20.11 -38.70
CA SER A 597 -5.24 20.73 -39.88
C SER A 597 -4.51 20.36 -41.18
N ARG A 598 -3.18 20.37 -41.18
CA ARG A 598 -2.35 20.01 -42.35
C ARG A 598 -2.49 18.52 -42.70
N VAL A 599 -2.40 17.65 -41.69
CA VAL A 599 -2.55 16.20 -41.88
C VAL A 599 -3.96 15.87 -42.41
N ARG A 600 -5.02 16.45 -41.82
CA ARG A 600 -6.39 16.26 -42.35
C ARG A 600 -6.54 16.70 -43.80
N GLY A 601 -5.96 17.84 -44.16
CA GLY A 601 -6.01 18.35 -45.54
C GLY A 601 -5.33 17.43 -46.54
N THR A 602 -4.15 16.90 -46.23
CA THR A 602 -3.41 16.01 -47.14
C THR A 602 -4.02 14.61 -47.20
N VAL A 603 -4.45 14.04 -46.07
CA VAL A 603 -5.03 12.68 -46.04
C VAL A 603 -6.36 12.61 -46.79
N ALA A 604 -7.17 13.67 -46.76
CA ALA A 604 -8.42 13.75 -47.52
C ALA A 604 -8.23 13.66 -49.05
N ALA A 605 -7.02 13.96 -49.56
CA ALA A 605 -6.70 13.87 -50.98
C ALA A 605 -6.14 12.49 -51.40
N VAL A 606 -5.80 11.62 -50.45
CA VAL A 606 -5.11 10.34 -50.70
C VAL A 606 -6.05 9.16 -50.42
N LYS A 607 -5.93 8.11 -51.24
CA LYS A 607 -6.66 6.85 -51.08
C LYS A 607 -6.19 6.06 -49.86
N PHE A 608 -7.06 5.24 -49.29
CA PHE A 608 -6.75 4.50 -48.06
C PHE A 608 -5.53 3.56 -48.20
N ASP A 609 -5.44 2.80 -49.29
CA ASP A 609 -4.34 1.83 -49.49
C ASP A 609 -2.97 2.51 -49.64
N ASP A 610 -2.91 3.61 -50.39
CA ASP A 610 -1.67 4.39 -50.55
C ASP A 610 -1.27 5.05 -49.22
N PHE A 611 -2.24 5.57 -48.47
CA PHE A 611 -1.99 6.08 -47.13
C PHE A 611 -1.52 5.00 -46.16
N HIS A 612 -2.09 3.79 -46.18
CA HIS A 612 -1.69 2.68 -45.31
C HIS A 612 -0.23 2.24 -45.57
N LYS A 613 0.20 2.20 -46.84
CA LYS A 613 1.58 1.83 -47.23
C LYS A 613 2.59 2.94 -46.96
N ASN A 614 2.21 4.21 -47.18
CA ASN A 614 3.12 5.36 -47.18
C ASN A 614 2.84 6.39 -46.07
N SER A 615 2.10 6.01 -45.02
CA SER A 615 1.59 6.90 -43.95
C SER A 615 2.67 7.81 -43.36
N ALA A 616 3.82 7.25 -42.98
CA ALA A 616 4.94 8.00 -42.41
C ALA A 616 5.48 9.09 -43.35
N ARG A 617 5.61 8.79 -44.65
CA ARG A 617 6.11 9.75 -45.65
C ARG A 617 5.08 10.86 -45.90
N ILE A 618 3.80 10.49 -46.07
CA ILE A 618 2.70 11.42 -46.37
C ILE A 618 2.50 12.41 -45.22
N ILE A 619 2.50 11.92 -43.97
CA ILE A 619 2.35 12.77 -42.79
C ILE A 619 3.54 13.72 -42.67
N ARG A 620 4.79 13.24 -42.80
CA ARG A 620 5.97 14.10 -42.74
C ARG A 620 5.99 15.15 -43.86
N SER A 621 5.68 14.77 -45.10
CA SER A 621 5.62 15.73 -46.21
C SER A 621 4.51 16.78 -46.02
N SER A 622 3.38 16.41 -45.40
CA SER A 622 2.28 17.35 -45.16
C SER A 622 2.63 18.44 -44.16
N VAL A 623 3.45 18.12 -43.15
CA VAL A 623 3.77 19.05 -42.07
C VAL A 623 5.01 19.88 -42.39
N PHE A 624 6.11 19.21 -42.76
CA PHE A 624 7.38 19.88 -43.03
C PHE A 624 7.43 20.57 -44.39
N GLY A 625 6.61 20.12 -45.35
CA GLY A 625 6.71 20.53 -46.74
C GLY A 625 7.84 19.82 -47.50
N LEU A 626 7.86 20.03 -48.81
CA LEU A 626 8.89 19.53 -49.71
C LEU A 626 9.86 20.67 -50.07
N ASP A 627 11.15 20.36 -50.13
CA ASP A 627 12.17 21.25 -50.69
C ASP A 627 12.13 21.27 -52.22
N GLU A 628 12.88 22.19 -52.83
CA GLU A 628 13.03 22.37 -54.28
C GLU A 628 13.45 21.07 -55.00
N ASN A 629 14.07 20.13 -54.27
CA ASN A 629 14.50 18.81 -54.75
C ASN A 629 13.51 17.67 -54.42
N ASN A 630 12.24 17.96 -54.08
CA ASN A 630 11.22 16.99 -53.66
C ASN A 630 11.60 16.15 -52.42
N LYS A 631 12.54 16.60 -51.60
CA LYS A 631 12.91 15.97 -50.32
C LYS A 631 12.13 16.63 -49.17
N VAL A 632 11.73 15.87 -48.17
CA VAL A 632 11.00 16.40 -47.01
C VAL A 632 11.96 17.22 -46.14
N ARG A 633 11.54 18.42 -45.73
CA ARG A 633 12.31 19.27 -44.81
C ARG A 633 12.49 18.62 -43.44
N ASP A 634 13.60 18.93 -42.77
CA ASP A 634 13.94 18.33 -41.48
C ASP A 634 13.27 19.00 -40.27
N ARG A 635 12.81 20.25 -40.41
CA ARG A 635 12.20 21.00 -39.29
C ARG A 635 11.08 21.92 -39.74
N PHE A 636 10.09 22.10 -38.86
CA PHE A 636 9.00 23.07 -39.03
C PHE A 636 9.11 24.12 -37.92
N VAL A 637 9.09 25.40 -38.29
CA VAL A 637 9.35 26.51 -37.36
C VAL A 637 8.10 27.38 -37.21
N PHE A 638 7.69 27.61 -35.97
CA PHE A 638 6.72 28.64 -35.63
C PHE A 638 7.46 29.95 -35.31
N SER A 639 7.33 30.93 -36.21
CA SER A 639 8.02 32.23 -36.08
C SER A 639 7.51 33.10 -34.92
N GLN A 640 6.34 32.78 -34.36
CA GLN A 640 5.72 33.59 -33.30
C GLN A 640 6.39 33.38 -31.94
N ASN A 641 6.83 32.16 -31.63
CA ASN A 641 7.41 31.78 -30.35
C ASN A 641 8.74 31.01 -30.48
N ASN A 642 9.33 30.97 -31.68
CA ASN A 642 10.57 30.24 -31.99
C ASN A 642 10.52 28.75 -31.59
N LEU A 643 9.35 28.11 -31.76
CA LEU A 643 9.19 26.69 -31.54
C LEU A 643 9.57 25.91 -32.80
N HIS A 644 10.44 24.91 -32.64
CA HIS A 644 10.88 24.02 -33.69
C HIS A 644 10.31 22.62 -33.47
N ILE A 645 9.55 22.12 -34.44
CA ILE A 645 9.23 20.70 -34.55
C ILE A 645 10.40 20.04 -35.29
N THR A 646 11.01 19.06 -34.65
CA THR A 646 12.20 18.33 -35.13
C THR A 646 11.84 17.03 -35.82
N SER A 647 10.86 16.29 -35.31
CA SER A 647 10.36 15.08 -35.97
C SER A 647 8.90 14.80 -35.59
N ILE A 648 8.25 13.97 -36.41
CA ILE A 648 6.88 13.53 -36.22
C ILE A 648 6.87 12.01 -36.33
N ASP A 649 6.51 11.37 -35.23
CA ASP A 649 6.48 9.93 -35.12
C ASP A 649 5.02 9.46 -35.13
N VAL A 650 4.70 8.57 -36.08
CA VAL A 650 3.37 7.97 -36.19
C VAL A 650 3.33 6.74 -35.30
N GLN A 651 2.66 6.84 -34.14
CA GLN A 651 2.61 5.77 -33.15
C GLN A 651 1.63 4.67 -33.58
N SER A 652 0.43 5.05 -34.00
CA SER A 652 -0.57 4.11 -34.51
C SER A 652 -1.50 4.75 -35.53
N VAL A 653 -1.96 3.92 -36.47
CA VAL A 653 -2.96 4.26 -37.49
C VAL A 653 -4.05 3.20 -37.42
N GLU A 654 -5.20 3.57 -36.87
CA GLU A 654 -6.30 2.62 -36.67
C GLU A 654 -7.55 3.06 -37.43
N PRO A 655 -8.21 2.17 -38.17
CA PRO A 655 -9.57 2.43 -38.64
C PRO A 655 -10.51 2.63 -37.45
N VAL A 656 -11.29 3.71 -37.50
CA VAL A 656 -12.33 4.00 -36.50
C VAL A 656 -13.51 3.04 -36.66
N ASP A 657 -13.85 2.71 -37.90
CA ASP A 657 -14.96 1.81 -38.21
C ASP A 657 -14.56 0.35 -38.04
N GLN A 658 -15.24 -0.34 -37.13
CA GLN A 658 -15.00 -1.77 -36.84
C GLN A 658 -15.15 -2.65 -38.09
N ARG A 659 -16.13 -2.34 -38.96
CA ARG A 659 -16.36 -3.09 -40.20
C ARG A 659 -15.16 -3.06 -41.15
N THR A 660 -14.46 -1.92 -41.22
CA THR A 660 -13.25 -1.75 -42.03
C THR A 660 -12.08 -2.52 -41.43
N ARG A 661 -11.98 -2.56 -40.09
CA ARG A 661 -10.99 -3.37 -39.37
C ARG A 661 -11.18 -4.87 -39.62
N ASP A 662 -12.42 -5.36 -39.53
CA ASP A 662 -12.74 -6.77 -39.80
C ASP A 662 -12.46 -7.14 -41.27
N ALA A 663 -12.70 -6.22 -42.21
CA ALA A 663 -12.38 -6.41 -43.62
C ALA A 663 -10.86 -6.48 -43.86
N LEU A 664 -10.06 -5.66 -43.18
CA LEU A 664 -8.60 -5.72 -43.23
C LEU A 664 -8.08 -7.02 -42.63
N GLN A 665 -8.66 -7.49 -41.51
CA GLN A 665 -8.28 -8.75 -40.89
C GLN A 665 -8.52 -9.95 -41.83
N LYS A 666 -9.66 -9.97 -42.54
CA LYS A 666 -9.93 -10.98 -43.57
C LYS A 666 -8.93 -10.91 -44.73
N SER A 667 -8.55 -9.71 -45.16
CA SER A 667 -7.52 -9.52 -46.19
C SER A 667 -6.16 -10.10 -45.76
N VAL A 668 -5.74 -9.86 -44.52
CA VAL A 668 -4.50 -10.44 -43.96
C VAL A 668 -4.59 -11.96 -43.86
N GLN A 669 -5.73 -12.50 -43.42
CA GLN A 669 -5.94 -13.95 -43.36
C GLN A 669 -5.82 -14.60 -44.74
N LEU A 670 -6.46 -14.02 -45.76
CA LEU A 670 -6.34 -14.47 -47.15
C LEU A 670 -4.90 -14.36 -47.66
N ALA A 671 -4.17 -13.30 -47.32
CA ALA A 671 -2.77 -13.16 -47.69
C ALA A 671 -1.90 -14.28 -47.09
N ILE A 672 -2.10 -14.61 -45.80
CA ILE A 672 -1.39 -15.72 -45.14
C ILE A 672 -1.76 -17.06 -45.80
N GLU A 673 -3.04 -17.29 -46.08
CA GLU A 673 -3.52 -18.48 -46.78
C GLU A 673 -2.88 -18.63 -48.17
N ILE A 674 -2.81 -17.55 -48.95
CA ILE A 674 -2.13 -17.53 -50.25
C ILE A 674 -0.64 -17.86 -50.09
N THR A 675 0.06 -17.27 -49.13
CA THR A 675 1.48 -17.61 -48.89
C THR A 675 1.69 -19.05 -48.44
N THR A 676 0.77 -19.59 -47.63
CA THR A 676 0.81 -20.97 -47.15
C THR A 676 0.55 -21.94 -48.29
N ASN A 677 -0.49 -21.70 -49.09
CA ASN A 677 -0.80 -22.50 -50.28
C ASN A 677 0.33 -22.43 -51.32
N SER A 678 0.96 -21.25 -51.49
CA SER A 678 2.13 -21.11 -52.37
C SER A 678 3.35 -21.87 -51.85
N GLN A 679 3.61 -21.86 -50.54
CA GLN A 679 4.69 -22.64 -49.94
C GLN A 679 4.40 -24.14 -50.02
N GLU A 680 3.17 -24.56 -49.78
CA GLU A 680 2.74 -25.95 -49.91
C GLU A 680 2.88 -26.43 -51.36
N ALA A 681 2.43 -25.64 -52.33
CA ALA A 681 2.59 -25.94 -53.75
C ALA A 681 4.07 -26.04 -54.15
N ALA A 682 4.91 -25.11 -53.68
CA ALA A 682 6.35 -25.16 -53.93
C ALA A 682 7.02 -26.40 -53.31
N ALA A 683 6.64 -26.76 -52.08
CA ALA A 683 7.14 -27.96 -51.41
C ALA A 683 6.69 -29.26 -52.11
N ARG A 684 5.44 -29.30 -52.61
CA ARG A 684 4.94 -30.43 -53.42
C ARG A 684 5.70 -30.55 -54.72
N HIS A 685 5.91 -29.46 -55.46
CA HIS A 685 6.68 -29.49 -56.70
C HIS A 685 8.16 -29.89 -56.49
N GLU A 686 8.77 -29.45 -55.38
CA GLU A 686 10.11 -29.86 -55.03
C GLU A 686 10.19 -31.36 -54.68
N ALA A 687 9.19 -31.87 -53.95
CA ALA A 687 9.08 -33.29 -53.66
C ALA A 687 8.87 -34.14 -54.94
N GLU A 688 8.00 -33.71 -55.85
CA GLU A 688 7.79 -34.35 -57.16
C GLU A 688 9.07 -34.34 -58.01
N ARG A 689 9.84 -33.23 -57.99
CA ARG A 689 11.13 -33.13 -58.69
C ARG A 689 12.15 -34.13 -58.13
N LEU A 690 12.29 -34.19 -56.81
CA LEU A 690 13.17 -35.14 -56.13
C LEU A 690 12.76 -36.60 -56.39
N GLU A 691 11.46 -36.89 -56.39
CA GLU A 691 10.95 -38.22 -56.71
C GLU A 691 11.28 -38.60 -58.17
N GLN A 692 11.12 -37.66 -59.11
CA GLN A 692 11.44 -37.89 -60.51
C GLN A 692 12.95 -38.05 -60.75
N GLU A 693 13.79 -37.29 -60.06
CA GLU A 693 15.25 -37.45 -60.09
C GLU A 693 15.67 -38.80 -59.51
N ALA A 694 15.09 -39.21 -58.37
CA ALA A 694 15.36 -40.50 -57.77
C ALA A 694 14.91 -41.67 -58.67
N ARG A 695 13.74 -41.58 -59.29
CA ARG A 695 13.25 -42.57 -60.28
C ARG A 695 14.16 -42.62 -61.49
N GLY A 696 14.55 -41.48 -62.06
CA GLY A 696 15.47 -41.42 -63.19
C GLY A 696 16.85 -42.00 -62.86
N ARG A 697 17.37 -41.74 -61.65
CA ARG A 697 18.63 -42.32 -61.17
C ARG A 697 18.54 -43.83 -60.98
N LEU A 698 17.43 -44.32 -60.42
CA LEU A 698 17.19 -45.75 -60.23
C LEU A 698 17.05 -46.49 -61.56
N GLU A 699 16.33 -45.92 -62.53
CA GLU A 699 16.28 -46.50 -63.88
C GLU A 699 17.65 -46.51 -64.55
N ARG A 700 18.43 -45.44 -64.40
CA ARG A 700 19.78 -45.40 -64.96
C ARG A 700 20.70 -46.43 -64.33
N GLN A 701 20.64 -46.60 -63.00
CA GLN A 701 21.36 -47.66 -62.30
C GLN A 701 20.91 -49.04 -62.76
N LYS A 702 19.61 -49.25 -62.95
CA LYS A 702 19.07 -50.52 -63.47
C LYS A 702 19.60 -50.83 -64.86
N ILE A 703 19.68 -49.83 -65.75
CA ILE A 703 20.26 -49.98 -67.09
C ILE A 703 21.77 -50.24 -67.00
N GLU A 704 22.49 -49.55 -66.13
CA GLU A 704 23.93 -49.79 -65.90
C GLU A 704 24.19 -51.22 -65.38
N ASP A 705 23.36 -51.71 -64.44
CA ASP A 705 23.41 -53.09 -63.93
C ASP A 705 23.05 -54.12 -65.01
N GLU A 706 22.00 -53.86 -65.80
CA GLU A 706 21.61 -54.72 -66.95
C GLU A 706 22.71 -54.74 -68.03
N ALA A 707 23.34 -53.60 -68.32
CA ALA A 707 24.46 -53.50 -69.25
C ALA A 707 25.68 -54.26 -68.75
N ALA A 708 26.05 -54.12 -67.47
CA ALA A 708 27.13 -54.89 -66.86
C ALA A 708 26.85 -56.40 -66.86
N ALA A 709 25.59 -56.79 -66.59
CA ALA A 709 25.16 -58.17 -66.70
C ALA A 709 25.27 -58.69 -68.13
N GLU A 710 24.92 -57.89 -69.14
CA GLU A 710 25.06 -58.24 -70.55
C GLU A 710 26.52 -58.26 -71.03
N GLU A 711 27.42 -57.43 -70.49
CA GLU A 711 28.87 -57.54 -70.74
C GLU A 711 29.41 -58.88 -70.22
N VAL A 712 29.08 -59.24 -68.98
CA VAL A 712 29.44 -60.55 -68.42
C VAL A 712 28.80 -61.67 -69.25
N ARG A 713 27.54 -61.52 -69.67
CA ARG A 713 26.85 -62.50 -70.52
C ARG A 713 27.53 -62.65 -71.87
N ARG A 714 28.00 -61.57 -72.48
CA ARG A 714 28.80 -61.60 -73.71
C ARG A 714 30.08 -62.38 -73.50
N THR A 715 30.83 -62.15 -72.42
CA THR A 715 32.05 -62.93 -72.13
C THR A 715 31.74 -64.42 -71.91
N LEU A 716 30.64 -64.74 -71.24
CA LEU A 716 30.15 -66.10 -71.07
C LEU A 716 29.76 -66.72 -72.42
N LEU A 717 29.12 -65.96 -73.31
CA LEU A 717 28.78 -66.41 -74.66
C LEU A 717 30.02 -66.61 -75.52
N GLU A 718 31.01 -65.71 -75.47
CA GLU A 718 32.29 -65.84 -76.17
C GLU A 718 33.03 -67.11 -75.70
N THR A 719 33.14 -67.32 -74.40
CA THR A 719 33.75 -68.55 -73.85
C THR A 719 32.93 -69.79 -74.21
N ARG A 720 31.59 -69.71 -74.24
CA ARG A 720 30.73 -70.81 -74.69
C ARG A 720 30.88 -71.11 -76.18
N VAL A 721 31.04 -70.09 -77.02
CA VAL A 721 31.33 -70.25 -78.47
C VAL A 721 32.72 -70.84 -78.66
N GLN A 722 33.72 -70.39 -77.89
CA GLN A 722 35.05 -71.00 -77.90
C GLN A 722 35.02 -72.46 -77.47
N LEU A 723 34.28 -72.79 -76.42
CA LEU A 723 34.08 -74.17 -75.98
C LEU A 723 33.35 -74.99 -77.03
N ALA A 724 32.28 -74.46 -77.64
CA ALA A 724 31.55 -75.15 -78.71
C ALA A 724 32.42 -75.33 -79.97
N ALA A 725 33.26 -74.35 -80.31
CA ALA A 725 34.24 -74.47 -81.39
C ALA A 725 35.33 -75.49 -81.05
N LEU A 726 35.82 -75.51 -79.81
CA LEU A 726 36.77 -76.52 -79.33
C LEU A 726 36.16 -77.92 -79.30
N GLU A 727 34.90 -78.04 -78.90
CA GLU A 727 34.15 -79.31 -78.89
C GLU A 727 33.91 -79.79 -80.32
N SER A 728 33.48 -78.92 -81.22
CA SER A 728 33.28 -79.24 -82.64
C SER A 728 34.59 -79.60 -83.34
N THR A 729 35.67 -78.85 -83.10
CA THR A 729 36.99 -79.18 -83.63
C THR A 729 37.56 -80.43 -82.97
N GLY A 730 37.36 -80.64 -81.68
CA GLY A 730 37.73 -81.85 -80.94
C GLY A 730 37.01 -83.09 -81.47
N GLN A 731 35.70 -82.99 -81.72
CA GLN A 731 34.91 -84.05 -82.31
C GLN A 731 35.34 -84.32 -83.75
N ALA A 732 35.50 -83.29 -84.58
CA ALA A 732 35.95 -83.45 -85.97
C ALA A 732 37.37 -84.01 -86.06
N THR A 733 38.30 -83.57 -85.21
CA THR A 733 39.67 -84.10 -85.16
C THR A 733 39.70 -85.53 -84.63
N ALA A 734 38.91 -85.87 -83.61
CA ALA A 734 38.79 -87.23 -83.11
C ALA A 734 38.16 -88.17 -84.15
N GLU A 735 37.11 -87.74 -84.84
CA GLU A 735 36.49 -88.48 -85.94
C GLU A 735 37.46 -88.65 -87.11
N ALA A 736 38.16 -87.59 -87.52
CA ALA A 736 39.14 -87.65 -88.61
C ALA A 736 40.36 -88.52 -88.24
N GLN A 737 40.86 -88.46 -87.00
CA GLN A 737 41.93 -89.34 -86.54
C GLN A 737 41.46 -90.80 -86.47
N SER A 738 40.24 -91.03 -86.00
CA SER A 738 39.64 -92.37 -85.96
C SER A 738 39.44 -92.95 -87.36
N ARG A 739 38.92 -92.15 -88.31
CA ARG A 739 38.79 -92.57 -89.72
C ARG A 739 40.13 -92.74 -90.41
N ALA A 740 41.11 -91.86 -90.18
CA ALA A 740 42.46 -92.02 -90.71
C ALA A 740 43.13 -93.30 -90.19
N GLU A 741 42.95 -93.62 -88.91
CA GLU A 741 43.50 -94.83 -88.30
C GLU A 741 42.76 -96.09 -88.77
N ALA A 742 41.43 -96.03 -88.91
CA ALA A 742 40.64 -97.09 -89.52
C ALA A 742 41.07 -97.36 -90.97
N ALA A 743 41.23 -96.31 -91.78
CA ALA A 743 41.74 -96.40 -93.14
C ALA A 743 43.19 -96.90 -93.20
N ARG A 744 44.03 -96.57 -92.20
CA ARG A 744 45.39 -97.12 -92.09
C ARG A 744 45.36 -98.63 -91.85
N ILE A 745 44.50 -99.10 -90.94
CA ILE A 745 44.33 -100.53 -90.65
C ILE A 745 43.73 -101.24 -91.87
N GLU A 746 42.71 -100.66 -92.49
CA GLU A 746 42.08 -101.20 -93.69
C GLU A 746 43.10 -101.27 -94.84
N GLY A 747 43.90 -100.23 -95.07
CA GLY A 747 44.99 -100.24 -96.04
C GLY A 747 46.04 -101.32 -95.77
N GLN A 748 46.47 -101.48 -94.50
CA GLN A 748 47.40 -102.54 -94.12
C GLN A 748 46.82 -103.94 -94.35
N SER A 749 45.57 -104.16 -93.91
CA SER A 749 44.86 -105.43 -94.12
C SER A 749 44.57 -105.71 -95.58
N ALA A 750 44.26 -104.69 -96.40
CA ALA A 750 44.03 -104.82 -97.83
C ALA A 750 45.33 -105.22 -98.56
N VAL A 751 46.48 -104.69 -98.16
CA VAL A 751 47.79 -105.11 -98.68
C VAL A 751 48.08 -106.57 -98.30
N GLU A 752 47.84 -106.97 -97.04
CA GLU A 752 48.00 -108.37 -96.62
C GLU A 752 47.02 -109.30 -97.33
N LEU A 753 45.75 -108.91 -97.47
CA LEU A 753 44.72 -109.65 -98.20
C LEU A 753 45.08 -109.76 -99.68
N ALA A 754 45.57 -108.69 -100.31
CA ALA A 754 46.01 -108.71 -101.69
C ALA A 754 47.21 -109.64 -101.89
N ARG A 755 48.16 -109.65 -100.94
CA ARG A 755 49.28 -110.60 -100.96
C ARG A 755 48.79 -112.04 -100.83
N LEU A 756 47.90 -112.34 -99.86
CA LEU A 756 47.34 -113.68 -99.69
C LEU A 756 46.48 -114.11 -100.88
N ARG A 757 45.72 -113.19 -101.48
CA ARG A 757 44.98 -113.44 -102.73
C ARG A 757 45.90 -113.68 -103.91
N ALA A 758 47.01 -112.96 -104.03
CA ALA A 758 48.01 -113.20 -105.06
C ALA A 758 48.61 -114.61 -104.90
N GLU A 759 49.05 -114.96 -103.68
CA GLU A 759 49.56 -116.30 -103.36
C GLU A 759 48.50 -117.39 -103.66
N ALA A 760 47.23 -117.17 -103.29
CA ALA A 760 46.14 -118.10 -103.60
C ALA A 760 45.87 -118.21 -105.12
N SER A 761 45.89 -117.09 -105.84
CA SER A 761 45.70 -117.05 -107.29
C SER A 761 46.85 -117.70 -108.06
N GLU A 762 48.09 -117.59 -107.57
CA GLU A 762 49.24 -118.32 -108.13
C GLU A 762 49.02 -119.82 -107.98
N ILE A 763 48.60 -120.28 -106.79
CA ILE A 763 48.31 -121.71 -106.56
C ILE A 763 47.14 -122.20 -107.45
N GLU A 764 46.05 -121.45 -107.55
CA GLU A 764 44.91 -121.82 -108.41
C GLU A 764 45.31 -121.85 -109.89
N THR A 765 46.03 -120.84 -110.37
CA THR A 765 46.46 -120.76 -111.76
C THR A 765 47.46 -121.85 -112.12
N ASP A 766 48.40 -122.18 -111.23
CA ASP A 766 49.35 -123.28 -111.42
C ASP A 766 48.64 -124.64 -111.47
N ALA A 767 47.67 -124.88 -110.57
CA ALA A 767 46.85 -126.09 -110.58
C ALA A 767 45.99 -126.19 -111.86
N GLU A 768 45.44 -125.07 -112.34
CA GLU A 768 44.67 -125.01 -113.57
C GLU A 768 45.54 -125.23 -114.82
N LEU A 769 46.79 -124.71 -114.82
CA LEU A 769 47.78 -124.94 -115.88
C LEU A 769 48.20 -126.41 -115.95
N GLU A 770 48.46 -127.04 -114.81
CA GLU A 770 48.71 -128.48 -114.68
C GLU A 770 47.56 -129.31 -115.25
N ARG A 771 46.31 -128.97 -114.87
CA ARG A 771 45.11 -129.65 -115.38
C ARG A 771 44.96 -129.47 -116.89
N LEU A 772 45.14 -128.24 -117.40
CA LEU A 772 45.03 -127.94 -118.83
C LEU A 772 46.13 -128.61 -119.65
N ARG A 773 47.37 -128.67 -119.15
CA ARG A 773 48.46 -129.42 -119.80
C ARG A 773 48.11 -130.89 -119.97
N LYS A 774 47.68 -131.55 -118.89
CA LYS A 774 47.29 -132.97 -118.94
C LYS A 774 46.10 -133.21 -119.88
N ALA A 775 45.11 -132.32 -119.87
CA ALA A 775 43.95 -132.41 -120.78
C ALA A 775 44.36 -132.23 -122.25
N ARG A 776 45.21 -131.24 -122.56
CA ARG A 776 45.72 -130.97 -123.91
C ARG A 776 46.62 -132.10 -124.42
N GLU A 777 47.46 -132.67 -123.57
CA GLU A 777 48.29 -133.84 -123.93
C GLU A 777 47.40 -135.05 -124.30
N ALA A 778 46.38 -135.34 -123.49
CA ALA A 778 45.42 -136.40 -123.79
C ALA A 778 44.63 -136.13 -125.09
N GLU A 779 44.22 -134.88 -125.32
CA GLU A 779 43.48 -134.48 -126.53
C GLU A 779 44.37 -134.57 -127.79
N LEU A 780 45.64 -134.17 -127.69
CA LEU A 780 46.62 -134.33 -128.79
C LEU A 780 46.89 -135.80 -129.10
N GLU A 781 47.04 -136.65 -128.07
CA GLU A 781 47.22 -138.09 -128.24
C GLU A 781 45.99 -138.71 -128.94
N PHE A 782 44.77 -138.35 -128.49
CA PHE A 782 43.54 -138.79 -129.11
C PHE A 782 43.40 -138.30 -130.57
N MET A 783 43.71 -137.04 -130.85
CA MET A 783 43.66 -136.50 -132.22
C MET A 783 44.69 -137.19 -133.13
N ARG A 784 45.90 -137.42 -132.63
CA ARG A 784 46.94 -138.15 -133.38
C ARG A 784 46.50 -139.57 -133.72
N GLN A 785 45.89 -140.29 -132.76
CA GLN A 785 45.34 -141.62 -133.01
C GLN A 785 44.15 -141.59 -133.98
N LYS A 786 43.25 -140.62 -133.84
CA LYS A 786 42.09 -140.43 -134.72
C LYS A 786 42.51 -140.13 -136.16
N ASP A 787 43.49 -139.25 -136.35
CA ASP A 787 44.00 -138.91 -137.68
C ASP A 787 44.72 -140.08 -138.33
N LEU A 788 45.53 -140.84 -137.56
CA LEU A 788 46.14 -142.07 -138.04
C LEU A 788 45.08 -143.07 -138.52
N LEU A 789 44.01 -143.25 -137.73
CA LEU A 789 42.90 -144.14 -138.07
C LEU A 789 42.15 -143.66 -139.32
N LYS A 790 41.94 -142.35 -139.46
CA LYS A 790 41.31 -141.74 -140.64
C LYS A 790 42.14 -141.94 -141.90
N VAL A 791 43.47 -141.81 -141.81
CA VAL A 791 44.38 -142.12 -142.93
C VAL A 791 44.32 -143.59 -143.30
N THR A 792 44.25 -144.50 -142.32
CA THR A 792 44.10 -145.94 -142.62
C THR A 792 42.77 -146.26 -143.30
N GLN A 793 41.66 -145.66 -142.83
CA GLN A 793 40.34 -145.85 -143.42
C GLN A 793 40.29 -145.36 -144.87
N LEU A 794 40.77 -144.13 -145.14
CA LEU A 794 40.77 -143.58 -146.50
C LEU A 794 41.65 -144.39 -147.45
N ASN A 795 42.78 -144.91 -146.99
CA ASN A 795 43.61 -145.79 -147.81
C ASN A 795 42.90 -147.09 -148.18
N GLU A 796 42.12 -147.68 -147.27
CA GLU A 796 41.33 -148.89 -147.56
C GLU A 796 40.12 -148.59 -148.46
N GLU A 797 39.38 -147.51 -148.20
CA GLU A 797 38.29 -147.04 -149.07
C GLU A 797 38.78 -146.78 -150.50
N MET A 798 39.93 -146.15 -150.65
CA MET A 798 40.50 -145.84 -151.97
C MET A 798 40.97 -147.11 -152.70
N LYS A 799 41.52 -148.11 -151.99
CA LYS A 799 41.83 -149.42 -152.60
C LYS A 799 40.56 -150.12 -153.10
N VAL A 800 39.48 -150.09 -152.32
CA VAL A 800 38.21 -150.72 -152.67
C VAL A 800 37.56 -150.02 -153.86
N ASP A 801 37.54 -148.69 -153.87
CA ASP A 801 36.91 -147.94 -154.97
C ASP A 801 37.69 -148.07 -156.28
N VAL A 802 39.02 -148.08 -156.24
CA VAL A 802 39.84 -148.36 -157.43
C VAL A 802 39.52 -149.75 -157.99
N ALA A 803 39.40 -150.77 -157.12
CA ALA A 803 39.05 -152.13 -157.52
C ALA A 803 37.61 -152.23 -158.07
N ARG A 804 36.65 -151.54 -157.44
CA ARG A 804 35.25 -151.52 -157.87
C ARG A 804 35.09 -150.80 -159.21
N PHE A 805 35.76 -149.67 -159.40
CA PHE A 805 35.65 -148.89 -160.64
C PHE A 805 36.28 -149.63 -161.82
N THR A 806 37.43 -150.29 -161.61
CA THR A 806 38.00 -151.17 -162.64
C THR A 806 37.04 -152.31 -163.01
N SER A 807 36.37 -152.92 -162.03
CA SER A 807 35.37 -153.96 -162.30
C SER A 807 34.08 -153.43 -162.98
N MET A 808 33.65 -152.21 -162.65
CA MET A 808 32.44 -151.61 -163.23
C MET A 808 32.67 -151.20 -164.70
N VAL A 809 33.87 -150.72 -165.05
CA VAL A 809 34.19 -150.35 -166.43
C VAL A 809 34.41 -151.57 -167.32
N SER A 810 35.02 -152.65 -166.80
CA SER A 810 35.20 -153.87 -167.58
C SER A 810 33.89 -154.61 -167.87
N ALA A 811 32.87 -154.49 -167.02
CA ALA A 811 31.63 -155.26 -167.14
C ALA A 811 30.63 -154.67 -168.15
N ILE A 812 30.57 -153.34 -168.30
CA ILE A 812 29.53 -152.75 -169.16
C ILE A 812 29.91 -152.87 -170.64
N GLY A 813 31.20 -152.95 -170.96
CA GLY A 813 31.67 -152.97 -172.34
C GLY A 813 31.43 -151.61 -173.03
N PRO A 814 32.39 -151.10 -173.82
CA PRO A 814 32.35 -149.71 -174.29
C PRO A 814 31.14 -149.41 -175.21
N ASP A 815 30.62 -150.40 -175.95
CA ASP A 815 29.51 -150.18 -176.88
C ASP A 815 28.11 -150.11 -176.21
N ASN A 816 27.88 -150.76 -175.05
CA ASN A 816 26.59 -150.76 -174.36
C ASN A 816 26.34 -149.51 -173.49
N LEU A 817 27.38 -148.89 -172.93
CA LEU A 817 27.27 -147.59 -172.22
C LEU A 817 26.69 -146.51 -173.14
N ARG A 818 26.97 -146.59 -174.43
CA ARG A 818 26.46 -145.65 -175.44
C ARG A 818 24.97 -145.85 -175.74
N GLN A 819 24.43 -147.05 -175.55
CA GLN A 819 23.01 -147.34 -175.78
C GLN A 819 22.13 -147.05 -174.54
N ILE A 820 22.60 -147.30 -173.32
CA ILE A 820 21.83 -147.05 -172.07
C ILE A 820 21.47 -145.56 -171.89
N ALA A 821 22.34 -144.65 -172.35
CA ALA A 821 22.10 -143.21 -172.24
C ALA A 821 20.91 -142.70 -173.08
N LYS A 822 20.39 -143.49 -174.05
CA LYS A 822 19.25 -143.08 -174.91
C LYS A 822 17.87 -143.49 -174.37
N ALA A 823 17.76 -144.32 -173.32
CA ALA A 823 16.52 -145.04 -172.98
C ALA A 823 15.50 -144.33 -172.05
N VAL A 824 15.90 -143.35 -171.23
CA VAL A 824 15.00 -142.82 -170.16
C VAL A 824 13.97 -141.76 -170.62
N PRO A 825 14.17 -140.94 -171.67
CA PRO A 825 13.10 -140.05 -172.17
C PRO A 825 11.84 -140.82 -172.60
N GLU A 826 11.95 -142.11 -172.95
CA GLU A 826 10.83 -142.92 -173.48
C GLU A 826 9.90 -143.49 -172.40
N ASN A 827 10.40 -143.79 -171.19
CA ASN A 827 9.58 -144.44 -170.16
C ASN A 827 8.68 -143.43 -169.41
N ASN A 828 9.12 -142.19 -169.28
CA ASN A 828 8.37 -141.10 -168.65
C ASN A 828 7.07 -140.75 -169.40
N LEU A 829 6.95 -141.10 -170.68
CA LEU A 829 5.71 -140.93 -171.46
C LEU A 829 4.67 -142.03 -171.19
N ARG A 830 5.07 -143.22 -170.71
CA ARG A 830 4.15 -144.37 -170.53
C ARG A 830 3.47 -144.43 -169.16
N MET A 831 4.11 -143.95 -168.09
CA MET A 831 3.47 -143.96 -166.75
C MET A 831 2.44 -142.84 -166.58
N LEU A 832 2.67 -141.66 -167.17
CA LEU A 832 1.71 -140.56 -167.20
C LEU A 832 0.38 -140.93 -167.89
N SER A 833 0.33 -142.00 -168.71
CA SER A 833 -0.91 -142.44 -169.39
C SER A 833 -1.66 -143.60 -168.72
N ALA A 834 -0.97 -144.52 -168.03
CA ALA A 834 -1.59 -145.75 -167.50
C ALA A 834 -2.51 -145.56 -166.28
N LEU A 835 -2.47 -144.40 -165.61
CA LEU A 835 -3.30 -144.09 -164.43
C LEU A 835 -4.58 -143.32 -164.72
N GLY A 836 -4.88 -143.01 -165.99
CA GLY A 836 -6.16 -142.39 -166.37
C GLY A 836 -6.43 -141.00 -165.77
N LEU A 837 -5.45 -140.35 -165.14
CA LEU A 837 -5.53 -138.97 -164.67
C LEU A 837 -5.10 -138.04 -165.81
N GLN A 838 -6.05 -137.26 -166.32
CA GLN A 838 -5.75 -136.07 -167.12
C GLN A 838 -5.13 -135.00 -166.21
N SER A 839 -3.89 -135.20 -165.75
CA SER A 839 -3.16 -134.19 -164.97
C SER A 839 -2.39 -133.26 -165.91
N THR A 840 -2.85 -132.02 -166.00
CA THR A 840 -2.29 -130.96 -166.84
C THR A 840 -1.09 -130.28 -166.18
N LEU A 841 -0.10 -129.99 -167.00
CA LEU A 841 1.22 -129.46 -166.66
C LEU A 841 1.35 -128.02 -167.21
N ILE A 842 1.87 -127.07 -166.42
CA ILE A 842 2.19 -125.67 -166.83
C ILE A 842 3.50 -125.23 -166.15
N THR A 843 4.61 -125.45 -166.86
CA THR A 843 5.79 -124.60 -167.16
C THR A 843 6.43 -123.56 -166.20
N ASP A 844 7.77 -123.63 -166.15
CA ASP A 844 8.80 -122.58 -166.13
C ASP A 844 10.04 -123.21 -166.78
N GLY A 845 10.64 -122.49 -167.71
CA GLY A 845 11.29 -123.06 -168.90
C GLY A 845 12.77 -122.78 -169.03
N THR A 846 13.44 -122.42 -167.94
CA THR A 846 14.90 -122.41 -167.88
C THR A 846 15.47 -123.41 -166.85
N THR A 847 14.84 -124.51 -166.38
CA THR A 847 13.90 -125.54 -166.94
C THR A 847 13.72 -126.67 -165.87
N PRO A 848 12.65 -127.49 -165.72
CA PRO A 848 11.21 -127.41 -166.03
C PRO A 848 10.32 -127.20 -164.75
N VAL A 849 9.13 -126.59 -164.85
CA VAL A 849 8.16 -126.59 -163.74
C VAL A 849 7.37 -127.86 -163.66
N ASN A 850 7.35 -128.40 -162.45
CA ASN A 850 6.40 -129.41 -162.04
C ASN A 850 5.41 -128.77 -161.05
N LEU A 851 4.15 -128.63 -161.48
CA LEU A 851 3.03 -127.97 -160.79
C LEU A 851 2.56 -128.62 -159.48
N LEU A 852 3.35 -129.47 -158.83
CA LEU A 852 2.90 -130.21 -157.63
C LEU A 852 2.92 -129.40 -156.33
N SER A 853 3.71 -128.33 -156.17
CA SER A 853 3.86 -127.69 -154.83
C SER A 853 2.90 -126.54 -154.53
N THR A 854 2.09 -126.07 -155.50
CA THR A 854 1.17 -124.94 -155.32
C THR A 854 0.04 -125.22 -154.30
N ALA A 855 -0.01 -126.42 -153.72
CA ALA A 855 -0.98 -126.79 -152.69
C ALA A 855 -0.51 -126.67 -151.23
N HIS A 856 0.79 -126.43 -150.91
CA HIS A 856 1.23 -126.31 -149.49
C HIS A 856 2.00 -125.04 -149.11
N GLY A 857 2.13 -124.05 -150.00
CA GLY A 857 2.63 -122.72 -149.65
C GLY A 857 1.71 -121.90 -148.71
N LEU A 858 0.65 -122.50 -148.16
CA LEU A 858 -0.39 -121.77 -147.42
C LEU A 858 -1.05 -122.54 -146.27
N ILE A 859 -0.34 -123.48 -145.62
CA ILE A 859 -0.70 -123.84 -144.24
C ILE A 859 0.57 -123.91 -143.38
N GLY A 860 0.94 -122.73 -142.89
CA GLY A 860 0.95 -122.47 -141.46
C GLY A 860 1.99 -123.19 -140.61
N GLN A 861 3.10 -122.48 -140.37
CA GLN A 861 3.61 -122.04 -139.06
C GLN A 861 3.13 -122.76 -137.78
N LEU A 862 4.05 -122.77 -136.80
CA LEU A 862 3.87 -122.62 -135.34
C LEU A 862 4.26 -123.80 -134.43
N ALA A 863 5.32 -123.50 -133.67
CA ALA A 863 5.31 -123.39 -132.21
C ALA A 863 5.60 -124.62 -131.34
N ARG A 864 6.61 -124.49 -130.47
CA ARG A 864 6.50 -124.02 -129.06
C ARG A 864 7.85 -124.12 -128.34
N PRO A 865 8.05 -123.51 -127.14
CA PRO A 865 7.33 -122.43 -126.43
C PRO A 865 8.29 -121.22 -126.18
N ALA A 866 8.00 -120.04 -125.58
CA ALA A 866 6.87 -119.31 -124.93
C ALA A 866 7.37 -118.69 -123.59
N SER A 867 6.97 -117.43 -123.34
CA SER A 867 7.07 -116.58 -122.11
C SER A 867 8.47 -116.26 -121.56
N ASP A 868 8.89 -114.99 -121.40
CA ASP A 868 8.18 -113.93 -120.67
C ASP A 868 8.31 -112.48 -121.23
N THR A 869 7.20 -111.75 -121.10
CA THR A 869 6.89 -110.31 -121.19
C THR A 869 7.60 -109.49 -120.08
N GLY A 870 7.73 -108.15 -120.00
CA GLY A 870 6.97 -106.97 -120.46
C GLY A 870 6.46 -106.13 -119.26
N ARG A 871 7.02 -104.92 -119.03
CA ARG A 871 6.42 -103.71 -118.39
C ARG A 871 7.53 -102.64 -118.22
N GLU A 872 7.35 -101.32 -118.40
CA GLU A 872 6.19 -100.47 -118.65
C GLU A 872 6.69 -99.10 -119.18
N LEU A 873 5.90 -98.48 -120.08
CA LEU A 873 5.99 -97.07 -120.46
C LEU A 873 5.39 -96.19 -119.36
N VAL A 874 6.01 -95.07 -118.98
CA VAL A 874 5.30 -93.80 -118.70
C VAL A 874 6.21 -92.58 -118.99
N VAL A 875 5.59 -91.63 -119.69
CA VAL A 875 5.99 -90.27 -120.07
C VAL A 875 5.85 -89.27 -118.90
N ARG A 876 6.79 -88.34 -118.66
CA ARG A 876 6.62 -86.84 -118.65
C ARG A 876 7.75 -86.08 -117.93
N HIS A 877 7.90 -84.82 -118.37
CA HIS A 877 8.73 -83.71 -117.90
C HIS A 877 8.97 -83.54 -116.39
N GLY A 878 10.13 -82.97 -116.06
CA GLY A 878 10.37 -82.24 -114.81
C GLY A 878 11.82 -81.79 -114.66
N ASP A 879 12.00 -80.51 -114.34
CA ASP A 879 13.26 -79.88 -113.90
C ASP A 879 13.87 -80.55 -112.66
N THR A 880 15.13 -80.18 -112.43
CA THR A 880 15.90 -80.13 -111.17
C THR A 880 16.81 -81.30 -110.78
N LYS A 881 17.93 -80.84 -110.18
CA LYS A 881 18.75 -81.42 -109.11
C LYS A 881 19.90 -82.36 -109.49
N THR A 882 21.10 -81.86 -109.15
CA THR A 882 22.09 -82.45 -108.20
C THR A 882 22.06 -83.98 -108.10
N SER A 883 23.17 -84.68 -108.12
CA SER A 883 24.40 -84.48 -107.33
C SER A 883 25.32 -85.67 -107.62
N VAL A 884 26.38 -85.74 -106.83
CA VAL A 884 27.12 -86.94 -106.45
C VAL A 884 28.36 -87.10 -107.30
N ASP A 885 29.44 -86.49 -106.81
CA ASP A 885 30.31 -86.99 -105.72
C ASP A 885 31.30 -87.96 -106.34
N GLU A 886 32.54 -87.78 -105.95
CA GLU A 886 33.42 -88.85 -105.49
C GLU A 886 34.81 -88.21 -105.35
N ASP A 887 35.61 -88.52 -104.35
CA ASP A 887 35.33 -89.02 -103.02
C ASP A 887 36.70 -89.13 -102.34
N GLU A 888 36.64 -89.27 -101.03
CA GLU A 888 37.60 -90.02 -100.22
C GLU A 888 39.05 -89.49 -100.06
N ALA A 889 39.63 -89.52 -98.87
CA ALA A 889 39.09 -89.82 -97.55
C ALA A 889 40.13 -89.45 -96.49
N ALA A 890 39.65 -88.80 -95.44
CA ALA A 890 39.80 -89.22 -94.05
C ALA A 890 38.60 -88.69 -93.25
#